data_AF-A0A371X6Y6-F1
#
_entry.id   AF-A0A371X6Y6-F1
#
_cell.length_a   1.000
_cell.length_b   1.000
_cell.length_c   1.000
_cell.angle_alpha   90.00
_cell.angle_beta   90.00
_cell.angle_gamma   90.00
#
_symmetry.space_group_name_H-M   'P 1'
#
loop_
_entity.id
_entity.type
_entity.pdbx_description
1 polymer ?
#
loop_
_entity_poly.entity_id
_entity_poly.type
_entity_poly.pdbx_seq_one_letter_code
_entity_poly.pdbx_strand_id
1 'polypeptide(L)'
;MTEYVLPALFALVVWWASTVVIIYLDGLPQKTFKYSMIGATVVFALSLWGLEWSARDTSVTGAYYAFTFGLLAWGWQEMSFYMGYVTGSRKQPCPENCRGWPHFVHAVQTSLYHELAIIVAAVAVVWLTWGAPNQIGMWTFMVLWWMHQSAKLNVFFGVRNLNEEFLPEHLEFLKGFLNKRSMNLLFPFSVTISTVITVLLFAFAFAEGATAFEKAGYTFLGVLMALAILEHWMLVLPMPAGAIWSPALKSRGARKPFAVEIVVGFLGAGKTTTLRRMLNEANPAEKTVVLVNDFGELGIDGSLLSGQGADVVELPNGCICCSLRKDLSAQLREVVATMAPDRVMIEPSGVADVASLLQVLAAPEIATNVKATKLFTVIDAGAFLGDYARMPEYFDIQARIAPVFILNKIDLVSPSELGAVRETLIALNPKAKILPARYGAVEEELAPNQAIYVHAAASEFEDEDQYGHAHAGHHDHGHGHEHAGHHEHDHDHDHGHAHGHGHGHGHGHDHGHHHGQSHGHGHRHPEPGLGLGSWSRALTRPIGPDELAARLDQVARGYAGRVDRMKGIVRSGEGWMRFDIAGGRPSMAVHIPAVNETARALAIGKSLDLAKLDRLFEIPGEARQTVEDERPDTSFGATPAFAG
;
A
#
# COMPACT_ATOMS: atom_id res chain seq x y z
N MET A 1 17.06 -1.67 -55.00
CA MET A 1 16.17 -1.04 -54.01
C MET A 1 15.31 -2.07 -53.27
N THR A 2 14.66 -2.99 -53.95
CA THR A 2 13.83 -4.06 -53.33
C THR A 2 14.59 -4.92 -52.31
N GLU A 3 15.87 -5.20 -52.56
CA GLU A 3 16.77 -5.97 -51.67
C GLU A 3 16.99 -5.34 -50.28
N TYR A 4 16.71 -4.04 -50.12
CA TYR A 4 16.89 -3.30 -48.86
C TYR A 4 15.56 -2.88 -48.26
N VAL A 5 14.64 -2.40 -49.11
CA VAL A 5 13.34 -1.87 -48.67
C VAL A 5 12.47 -2.97 -48.05
N LEU A 6 12.43 -4.16 -48.66
CA LEU A 6 11.57 -5.25 -48.15
C LEU A 6 12.05 -5.76 -46.77
N PRO A 7 13.34 -6.08 -46.56
CA PRO A 7 13.83 -6.44 -45.23
C PRO A 7 13.59 -5.34 -44.18
N ALA A 8 13.80 -4.08 -44.55
CA ALA A 8 13.58 -2.96 -43.64
C ALA A 8 12.11 -2.82 -43.20
N LEU A 9 11.18 -2.87 -44.16
CA LEU A 9 9.74 -2.84 -43.86
C LEU A 9 9.30 -4.06 -43.05
N PHE A 10 9.83 -5.24 -43.39
CA PHE A 10 9.53 -6.46 -42.64
C PHE A 10 10.00 -6.37 -41.19
N ALA A 11 11.24 -5.93 -40.94
CA ALA A 11 11.75 -5.71 -39.59
C ALA A 11 10.86 -4.73 -38.80
N LEU A 12 10.51 -3.59 -39.40
CA LEU A 12 9.66 -2.59 -38.76
C LEU A 12 8.28 -3.16 -38.39
N VAL A 13 7.63 -3.85 -39.33
CA VAL A 13 6.29 -4.41 -39.12
C VAL A 13 6.31 -5.51 -38.07
N VAL A 14 7.27 -6.43 -38.16
CA VAL A 14 7.38 -7.56 -37.23
C VAL A 14 7.74 -7.07 -35.83
N TRP A 15 8.68 -6.13 -35.70
CA TRP A 15 9.01 -5.49 -34.44
C TRP A 15 7.77 -4.84 -33.82
N TRP A 16 7.07 -3.99 -34.59
CA TRP A 16 5.87 -3.30 -34.10
C TRP A 16 4.76 -4.28 -33.70
N ALA A 17 4.44 -5.25 -34.56
CA ALA A 17 3.41 -6.24 -34.31
C ALA A 17 3.73 -7.10 -33.09
N SER A 18 5.00 -7.49 -32.90
CA SER A 18 5.43 -8.28 -31.74
C SER A 18 5.22 -7.50 -30.43
N THR A 19 5.58 -6.22 -30.40
CA THR A 19 5.37 -5.34 -29.24
C THR A 19 3.88 -5.18 -28.93
N VAL A 20 3.03 -4.96 -29.95
CA VAL A 20 1.56 -4.91 -29.77
C VAL A 20 1.04 -6.21 -29.16
N VAL A 21 1.46 -7.37 -29.67
CA VAL A 21 1.00 -8.68 -29.20
C VAL A 21 1.39 -8.90 -27.74
N ILE A 22 2.64 -8.60 -27.37
CA ILE A 22 3.12 -8.75 -26.00
C ILE A 22 2.31 -7.86 -25.05
N ILE A 23 2.17 -6.57 -25.35
CA ILE A 23 1.40 -5.62 -24.52
C ILE A 23 -0.06 -6.06 -24.42
N TYR A 24 -0.66 -6.49 -25.53
CA TYR A 24 -2.04 -6.95 -25.56
C TYR A 24 -2.25 -8.15 -24.64
N LEU A 25 -1.40 -9.18 -24.76
CA LEU A 25 -1.50 -10.42 -23.98
C LEU A 25 -1.22 -10.20 -22.49
N ASP A 26 -0.27 -9.33 -22.17
CA ASP A 26 0.02 -8.90 -20.79
C ASP A 26 -1.13 -8.08 -20.18
N GLY A 27 -1.89 -7.36 -21.00
CA GLY A 27 -3.08 -6.65 -20.54
C GLY A 27 -4.32 -7.52 -20.31
N LEU A 28 -4.33 -8.78 -20.74
CA LEU A 28 -5.46 -9.67 -20.46
C LEU A 28 -5.53 -10.04 -18.96
N PRO A 29 -6.70 -10.48 -18.45
CA PRO A 29 -6.83 -10.85 -17.03
C PRO A 29 -5.84 -11.95 -16.64
N GLN A 30 -5.20 -11.88 -15.47
CA GLN A 30 -4.12 -12.79 -15.04
C GLN A 30 -4.41 -14.30 -15.22
N LYS A 31 -5.68 -14.73 -15.16
CA LYS A 31 -6.10 -16.11 -15.47
C LYS A 31 -5.69 -16.60 -16.88
N THR A 32 -5.48 -15.69 -17.83
CA THR A 32 -5.05 -16.02 -19.20
C THR A 32 -3.54 -16.18 -19.32
N PHE A 33 -2.75 -15.66 -18.37
CA PHE A 33 -1.28 -15.66 -18.45
C PHE A 33 -0.71 -17.07 -18.59
N LYS A 34 -1.30 -18.06 -17.91
CA LYS A 34 -0.88 -19.47 -18.04
C LYS A 34 -0.98 -19.98 -19.48
N TYR A 35 -2.06 -19.62 -20.21
CA TYR A 35 -2.26 -20.06 -21.58
C TYR A 35 -1.35 -19.30 -22.53
N SER A 36 -1.20 -17.99 -22.32
CA SER A 36 -0.25 -17.16 -23.07
C SER A 36 1.18 -17.66 -22.92
N MET A 37 1.60 -18.04 -21.72
CA MET A 37 2.93 -18.59 -21.45
C MET A 37 3.13 -19.99 -22.03
N ILE A 38 2.12 -20.86 -22.01
CA ILE A 38 2.19 -22.16 -22.70
C ILE A 38 2.41 -21.94 -24.20
N GLY A 39 1.60 -21.07 -24.82
CA GLY A 39 1.73 -20.71 -26.23
C GLY A 39 3.11 -20.12 -26.55
N ALA A 40 3.56 -19.15 -25.75
CA ALA A 40 4.89 -18.54 -25.91
C ALA A 40 6.00 -19.58 -25.80
N THR A 41 5.90 -20.55 -24.87
CA THR A 41 6.92 -21.59 -24.67
C THR A 41 6.99 -22.55 -25.85
N VAL A 42 5.84 -22.89 -26.46
CA VAL A 42 5.80 -23.66 -27.72
C VAL A 42 6.47 -22.87 -28.85
N VAL A 43 6.15 -21.58 -28.99
CA VAL A 43 6.77 -20.70 -29.98
C VAL A 43 8.29 -20.58 -29.75
N PHE A 44 8.74 -20.49 -28.49
CA PHE A 44 10.14 -20.47 -28.13
C PHE A 44 10.87 -21.75 -28.57
N ALA A 45 10.32 -22.92 -28.26
CA ALA A 45 10.90 -24.19 -28.69
C ALA A 45 10.98 -24.30 -30.23
N LEU A 46 9.93 -23.88 -30.93
CA LEU A 46 9.91 -23.81 -32.40
C LEU A 46 10.95 -22.81 -32.93
N SER A 47 11.17 -21.70 -32.24
CA SER A 47 12.17 -20.70 -32.62
C SER A 47 13.60 -21.22 -32.50
N LEU A 48 13.92 -22.01 -31.47
CA LEU A 48 15.24 -22.64 -31.33
C LEU A 48 15.49 -23.66 -32.44
N TRP A 49 14.50 -24.50 -32.73
CA TRP A 49 14.58 -25.43 -33.87
C TRP A 49 14.71 -24.67 -35.21
N GLY A 50 13.93 -23.62 -35.39
CA GLY A 50 13.99 -22.76 -36.58
C GLY A 50 15.32 -22.03 -36.74
N LEU A 51 15.97 -21.62 -35.64
CA LEU A 51 17.31 -21.05 -35.65
C LEU A 51 18.35 -22.05 -36.12
N GLU A 52 18.34 -23.28 -35.59
CA GLU A 52 19.26 -24.34 -36.05
C GLU A 52 19.07 -24.64 -37.54
N TRP A 53 17.81 -24.73 -37.98
CA TRP A 53 17.46 -25.02 -39.36
C TRP A 53 17.88 -23.89 -40.33
N SER A 54 17.52 -22.65 -40.00
CA SER A 54 17.83 -21.48 -40.84
C SER A 54 19.32 -21.12 -40.83
N ALA A 55 20.09 -21.51 -39.81
CA ALA A 55 21.53 -21.27 -39.73
C ALA A 55 22.33 -21.92 -40.88
N ARG A 56 21.77 -22.95 -41.53
CA ARG A 56 22.39 -23.64 -42.67
C ARG A 56 21.96 -23.08 -44.04
N ASP A 57 21.01 -22.15 -44.07
CA ASP A 57 20.45 -21.56 -45.28
C ASP A 57 20.95 -20.12 -45.49
N THR A 58 21.77 -19.92 -46.53
CA THR A 58 22.28 -18.62 -46.96
C THR A 58 21.48 -18.01 -48.12
N SER A 59 20.23 -18.43 -48.31
CA SER A 59 19.29 -17.77 -49.20
C SER A 59 18.69 -16.52 -48.55
N VAL A 60 18.13 -15.61 -49.36
CA VAL A 60 17.39 -14.43 -48.85
C VAL A 60 16.28 -14.88 -47.89
N THR A 61 15.54 -15.93 -48.22
CA THR A 61 14.49 -16.48 -47.35
C THR A 61 15.06 -16.99 -46.02
N GLY A 62 16.24 -17.62 -46.05
CA GLY A 62 16.99 -18.01 -44.86
C GLY A 62 17.28 -16.85 -43.92
N ALA A 63 17.60 -15.65 -44.44
CA ALA A 63 17.76 -14.45 -43.62
C ALA A 63 16.44 -14.02 -42.92
N TYR A 64 15.31 -14.08 -43.63
CA TYR A 64 13.99 -13.75 -43.04
C TYR A 64 13.61 -14.72 -41.93
N TYR A 65 13.81 -16.02 -42.15
CA TYR A 65 13.56 -17.03 -41.12
C TYR A 65 14.48 -16.85 -39.92
N ALA A 66 15.78 -16.69 -40.14
CA ALA A 66 16.75 -16.51 -39.06
C ALA A 66 16.44 -15.26 -38.22
N PHE A 67 16.14 -14.13 -38.85
CA PHE A 67 15.71 -12.90 -38.17
C PHE A 67 14.42 -13.13 -37.36
N THR A 68 13.39 -13.73 -37.98
CA THR A 68 12.10 -13.97 -37.33
C THR A 68 12.24 -14.89 -36.12
N PHE A 69 12.98 -16.00 -36.24
CA PHE A 69 13.18 -16.92 -35.13
C PHE A 69 14.05 -16.31 -34.02
N GLY A 70 15.05 -15.49 -34.36
CA GLY A 70 15.81 -14.72 -33.35
C GLY A 70 14.92 -13.78 -32.54
N LEU A 71 13.98 -13.09 -33.20
CA LEU A 71 13.03 -12.20 -32.55
C LEU A 71 11.97 -12.96 -31.73
N LEU A 72 11.46 -14.09 -32.23
CA LEU A 72 10.53 -14.94 -31.49
C LEU A 72 11.18 -15.54 -30.23
N ALA A 73 12.46 -15.93 -30.33
CA ALA A 73 13.24 -16.41 -29.19
C ALA A 73 13.37 -15.32 -28.11
N TRP A 74 13.56 -14.06 -28.52
CA TRP A 74 13.56 -12.92 -27.63
C TRP A 74 12.19 -12.63 -27.02
N GLY A 75 11.12 -12.71 -27.82
CA GLY A 75 9.75 -12.44 -27.37
C GLY A 75 9.32 -13.28 -26.17
N TRP A 76 9.79 -14.53 -26.06
CA TRP A 76 9.55 -15.35 -24.87
C TRP A 76 10.18 -14.76 -23.61
N GLN A 77 11.39 -14.20 -23.70
CA GLN A 77 12.08 -13.57 -22.57
C GLN A 77 11.22 -12.41 -22.04
N GLU A 78 10.83 -11.49 -22.92
CA GLU A 78 9.99 -10.34 -22.57
C GLU A 78 8.65 -10.77 -21.97
N MET A 79 7.94 -11.72 -22.60
CA MET A 79 6.66 -12.23 -22.08
C MET A 79 6.81 -12.88 -20.70
N SER A 80 7.86 -13.67 -20.50
CA SER A 80 8.10 -14.35 -19.22
C SER A 80 8.35 -13.38 -18.07
N PHE A 81 8.98 -12.24 -18.35
CA PHE A 81 9.22 -11.17 -17.39
C PHE A 81 7.94 -10.39 -17.11
N TYR A 82 7.30 -9.84 -18.15
CA TYR A 82 6.09 -9.03 -17.99
C TYR A 82 4.96 -9.81 -17.31
N MET A 83 4.75 -11.07 -17.65
CA MET A 83 3.72 -11.92 -16.99
C MET A 83 4.12 -12.41 -15.59
N GLY A 84 5.31 -12.07 -15.10
CA GLY A 84 5.75 -12.36 -13.72
C GLY A 84 6.26 -13.78 -13.47
N TYR A 85 6.45 -14.60 -14.50
CA TYR A 85 6.90 -16.00 -14.38
C TYR A 85 8.40 -16.11 -14.10
N VAL A 86 9.22 -15.39 -14.86
CA VAL A 86 10.68 -15.39 -14.73
C VAL A 86 11.12 -13.97 -14.43
N THR A 87 11.21 -13.65 -13.15
CA THR A 87 11.54 -12.31 -12.64
C THR A 87 12.81 -12.36 -11.80
N GLY A 88 12.70 -12.28 -10.47
CA GLY A 88 13.84 -12.31 -9.57
C GLY A 88 13.47 -12.81 -8.18
N SER A 89 14.47 -12.90 -7.31
CA SER A 89 14.30 -13.35 -5.93
C SER A 89 13.56 -12.32 -5.07
N ARG A 90 13.54 -11.05 -5.49
CA ARG A 90 12.88 -9.96 -4.77
C ARG A 90 11.61 -9.51 -5.48
N LYS A 91 10.48 -9.56 -4.77
CA LYS A 91 9.16 -9.05 -5.22
C LYS A 91 8.61 -7.92 -4.33
N GLN A 92 9.51 -7.27 -3.58
CA GLN A 92 9.17 -6.22 -2.64
C GLN A 92 9.89 -4.92 -3.04
N PRO A 93 9.27 -3.75 -2.81
CA PRO A 93 9.88 -2.46 -3.07
C PRO A 93 11.15 -2.25 -2.23
N CYS A 94 11.96 -1.25 -2.58
CA CYS A 94 13.14 -0.95 -1.77
C CYS A 94 12.76 -0.32 -0.42
N PRO A 95 13.43 -0.70 0.70
CA PRO A 95 13.19 -0.08 2.01
C PRO A 95 13.51 1.42 2.02
N GLU A 96 12.95 2.17 2.98
CA GLU A 96 12.97 3.65 2.99
C GLU A 96 14.37 4.32 3.05
N ASN A 97 15.45 3.55 3.27
CA ASN A 97 16.84 4.04 3.28
C ASN A 97 17.75 3.35 2.25
N CYS A 98 17.14 2.73 1.24
CA CYS A 98 17.85 2.03 0.18
C CYS A 98 18.56 3.02 -0.77
N ARG A 99 19.89 3.14 -0.66
CA ARG A 99 20.73 4.00 -1.52
C ARG A 99 22.04 3.29 -1.87
N GLY A 100 22.72 3.78 -2.92
CA GLY A 100 24.04 3.30 -3.30
C GLY A 100 24.07 1.82 -3.69
N TRP A 101 25.05 1.08 -3.15
CA TRP A 101 25.25 -0.33 -3.50
C TRP A 101 24.10 -1.26 -3.09
N PRO A 102 23.51 -1.15 -1.87
CA PRO A 102 22.31 -1.90 -1.52
C PRO A 102 21.15 -1.71 -2.51
N HIS A 103 20.95 -0.49 -3.01
CA HIS A 103 19.92 -0.20 -4.02
C HIS A 103 20.18 -0.92 -5.33
N PHE A 104 21.42 -0.91 -5.80
CA PHE A 104 21.82 -1.64 -6.99
C PHE A 104 21.64 -3.15 -6.83
N VAL A 105 22.10 -3.73 -5.73
CA VAL A 105 21.95 -5.18 -5.47
C VAL A 105 20.48 -5.57 -5.40
N HIS A 106 19.66 -4.80 -4.70
CA HIS A 106 18.22 -5.08 -4.64
C HIS A 106 17.53 -4.91 -5.99
N ALA A 107 17.91 -3.93 -6.80
CA ALA A 107 17.40 -3.78 -8.16
C ALA A 107 17.78 -4.99 -9.03
N VAL A 108 19.02 -5.48 -8.96
CA VAL A 108 19.44 -6.71 -9.65
C VAL A 108 18.63 -7.92 -9.17
N GLN A 109 18.40 -8.05 -7.87
CA GLN A 109 17.59 -9.14 -7.30
C GLN A 109 16.15 -9.18 -7.83
N THR A 110 15.58 -8.06 -8.29
CA THR A 110 14.22 -8.03 -8.86
C THR A 110 14.11 -8.72 -10.22
N SER A 111 15.23 -8.92 -10.91
CA SER A 111 15.28 -9.44 -12.28
C SER A 111 16.34 -10.53 -12.48
N LEU A 112 16.95 -11.01 -11.40
CA LEU A 112 18.07 -11.95 -11.45
C LEU A 112 17.76 -13.23 -12.22
N TYR A 113 16.59 -13.83 -12.02
CA TYR A 113 16.23 -15.07 -12.71
C TYR A 113 15.96 -14.85 -14.19
N HIS A 114 15.42 -13.69 -14.54
CA HIS A 114 15.24 -13.26 -15.92
C HIS A 114 16.58 -13.12 -16.64
N GLU A 115 17.56 -12.45 -16.01
CA GLU A 115 18.91 -12.32 -16.59
C GLU A 115 19.57 -13.68 -16.80
N LEU A 116 19.44 -14.59 -15.84
CA LEU A 116 19.94 -15.96 -15.98
C LEU A 116 19.25 -16.70 -17.14
N ALA A 117 17.94 -16.53 -17.31
CA ALA A 117 17.20 -17.15 -18.41
C ALA A 117 17.64 -16.60 -19.77
N ILE A 118 17.88 -15.29 -19.89
CA ILE A 118 18.44 -14.68 -21.10
C ILE A 118 19.83 -15.24 -21.40
N ILE A 119 20.70 -15.36 -20.40
CA ILE A 119 22.06 -15.92 -20.59
C ILE A 119 21.98 -17.37 -21.08
N VAL A 120 21.12 -18.19 -20.46
CA VAL A 120 20.91 -19.58 -20.89
C VAL A 120 20.41 -19.64 -22.34
N ALA A 121 19.44 -18.79 -22.70
CA ALA A 121 18.94 -18.71 -24.07
C ALA A 121 20.01 -18.23 -25.05
N ALA A 122 20.81 -17.23 -24.69
CA ALA A 122 21.93 -16.74 -25.49
C ALA A 122 22.95 -17.86 -25.76
N VAL A 123 23.33 -18.63 -24.73
CA VAL A 123 24.23 -19.78 -24.87
C VAL A 123 23.63 -20.83 -25.80
N ALA A 124 22.33 -21.14 -25.65
CA ALA A 124 21.65 -22.10 -26.52
C ALA A 124 21.63 -21.63 -27.98
N VAL A 125 21.29 -20.36 -28.24
CA VAL A 125 21.26 -19.78 -29.60
C VAL A 125 22.65 -19.81 -30.23
N VAL A 126 23.68 -19.39 -29.49
CA VAL A 126 25.07 -19.41 -29.95
C VAL A 126 25.52 -20.83 -30.24
N TRP A 127 25.19 -21.79 -29.38
CA TRP A 127 25.54 -23.20 -29.56
C TRP A 127 24.88 -23.81 -30.80
N LEU A 128 23.57 -23.58 -30.99
CA LEU A 128 22.81 -24.10 -32.14
C LEU A 128 23.26 -23.53 -33.49
N THR A 129 23.82 -22.32 -33.48
CA THR A 129 24.25 -21.60 -34.69
C THR A 129 25.76 -21.59 -34.87
N TRP A 130 26.51 -22.23 -33.96
CA TRP A 130 27.98 -22.15 -33.93
C TRP A 130 28.60 -22.68 -35.23
N GLY A 131 29.46 -21.88 -35.85
CA GLY A 131 30.18 -22.27 -37.07
C GLY A 131 29.29 -22.40 -38.32
N ALA A 132 28.00 -22.08 -38.23
CA ALA A 132 27.08 -22.12 -39.35
C ALA A 132 27.22 -20.85 -40.25
N PRO A 133 26.92 -20.94 -41.55
CA PRO A 133 27.14 -19.82 -42.49
C PRO A 133 26.12 -18.69 -42.32
N ASN A 134 24.90 -18.95 -41.81
CA ASN A 134 23.92 -17.92 -41.52
C ASN A 134 23.89 -17.60 -40.02
N GLN A 135 24.40 -16.42 -39.67
CA GLN A 135 24.48 -15.91 -38.28
C GLN A 135 23.43 -14.85 -37.96
N ILE A 136 22.49 -14.56 -38.87
CA ILE A 136 21.55 -13.44 -38.72
C ILE A 136 20.65 -13.61 -37.49
N GLY A 137 20.17 -14.84 -37.23
CA GLY A 137 19.32 -15.10 -36.06
C GLY A 137 20.04 -14.95 -34.73
N MET A 138 21.30 -15.40 -34.67
CA MET A 138 22.16 -15.23 -33.49
C MET A 138 22.41 -13.74 -33.22
N TRP A 139 22.80 -12.98 -34.24
CA TRP A 139 23.03 -11.54 -34.08
C TRP A 139 21.75 -10.76 -33.79
N THR A 140 20.59 -11.20 -34.31
CA THR A 140 19.29 -10.60 -33.97
C THR A 140 19.05 -10.70 -32.45
N PHE A 141 19.26 -11.89 -31.88
CA PHE A 141 19.13 -12.10 -30.43
C PHE A 141 20.17 -11.28 -29.65
N MET A 142 21.44 -11.25 -30.10
CA MET A 142 22.50 -10.50 -29.42
C MET A 142 22.26 -8.98 -29.43
N VAL A 143 21.74 -8.43 -30.52
CA VAL A 143 21.38 -7.01 -30.61
C VAL A 143 20.28 -6.66 -29.60
N LEU A 144 19.23 -7.49 -29.52
CA LEU A 144 18.14 -7.29 -28.55
C LEU A 144 18.67 -7.40 -27.13
N TRP A 145 19.51 -8.40 -26.83
CA TRP A 145 20.11 -8.56 -25.52
C TRP A 145 20.97 -7.36 -25.11
N TRP A 146 21.89 -6.94 -25.98
CA TRP A 146 22.77 -5.80 -25.74
C TRP A 146 21.97 -4.51 -25.48
N MET A 147 20.98 -4.24 -26.34
CA MET A 147 20.17 -3.02 -26.23
C MET A 147 19.23 -3.05 -25.04
N HIS A 148 18.73 -4.22 -24.64
CA HIS A 148 17.96 -4.40 -23.41
C HIS A 148 18.79 -4.08 -22.16
N GLN A 149 20.04 -4.57 -22.08
CA GLN A 149 20.95 -4.23 -20.97
C GLN A 149 21.25 -2.73 -20.93
N SER A 150 21.50 -2.12 -22.09
CA SER A 150 21.70 -0.67 -22.18
C SER A 150 20.48 0.11 -21.69
N ALA A 151 19.27 -0.26 -22.12
CA ALA A 151 18.03 0.41 -21.71
C ALA A 151 17.82 0.28 -20.20
N LYS A 152 18.00 -0.92 -19.65
CA LYS A 152 17.84 -1.20 -18.21
C LYS A 152 18.81 -0.40 -17.35
N LEU A 153 20.08 -0.31 -17.74
CA LEU A 153 21.07 0.49 -17.03
C LEU A 153 20.76 1.99 -17.13
N ASN A 154 20.35 2.47 -18.30
CA ASN A 154 19.94 3.87 -18.48
C ASN A 154 18.75 4.21 -17.58
N VAL A 155 17.73 3.37 -17.56
CA VAL A 155 16.54 3.52 -16.71
C VAL A 155 16.91 3.49 -15.22
N PHE A 156 17.83 2.61 -14.81
CA PHE A 156 18.32 2.52 -13.43
C PHE A 156 19.10 3.77 -12.98
N PHE A 157 20.04 4.26 -13.80
CA PHE A 157 20.79 5.49 -13.49
C PHE A 157 19.94 6.76 -13.59
N GLY A 158 18.92 6.67 -14.44
CA GLY A 158 17.81 7.59 -14.50
C GLY A 158 17.65 8.26 -15.84
N VAL A 159 16.39 8.39 -16.25
CA VAL A 159 15.93 8.98 -17.50
C VAL A 159 14.64 9.78 -17.27
N ARG A 160 14.24 10.61 -18.25
CA ARG A 160 13.08 11.49 -18.12
C ARG A 160 11.78 10.72 -18.19
N ASN A 161 11.73 9.76 -19.10
CA ASN A 161 10.56 8.96 -19.38
C ASN A 161 10.84 7.50 -19.02
N LEU A 162 10.30 7.06 -17.88
CA LEU A 162 10.47 5.71 -17.34
C LEU A 162 9.48 4.70 -17.93
N ASN A 163 8.54 5.14 -18.78
CA ASN A 163 7.53 4.28 -19.39
C ASN A 163 6.77 3.45 -18.34
N GLU A 164 6.53 4.01 -17.15
CA GLU A 164 5.88 3.33 -16.02
C GLU A 164 4.46 2.83 -16.35
N GLU A 165 3.81 3.44 -17.33
CA GLU A 165 2.51 3.03 -17.87
C GLU A 165 2.53 1.62 -18.48
N PHE A 166 3.70 1.13 -18.91
CA PHE A 166 3.89 -0.20 -19.48
C PHE A 166 4.14 -1.27 -18.42
N LEU A 167 4.43 -0.91 -17.17
CA LEU A 167 4.61 -1.90 -16.10
C LEU A 167 3.25 -2.48 -15.69
N PRO A 168 3.06 -3.82 -15.71
CA PRO A 168 1.85 -4.43 -15.20
C PRO A 168 1.77 -4.33 -13.67
N GLU A 169 0.56 -4.45 -13.13
CA GLU A 169 0.26 -4.18 -11.71
C GLU A 169 1.10 -5.03 -10.74
N HIS A 170 1.34 -6.31 -11.07
CA HIS A 170 2.15 -7.21 -10.24
C HIS A 170 3.65 -6.90 -10.28
N LEU A 171 4.11 -6.00 -11.15
CA LEU A 171 5.49 -5.51 -11.22
C LEU A 171 5.63 -4.06 -10.75
N GLU A 172 4.59 -3.44 -10.18
CA GLU A 172 4.67 -2.04 -9.71
C GLU A 172 5.74 -1.79 -8.65
N PHE A 173 6.12 -2.82 -7.88
CA PHE A 173 7.21 -2.72 -6.92
C PHE A 173 8.55 -2.31 -7.56
N LEU A 174 8.71 -2.52 -8.88
CA LEU A 174 9.88 -2.08 -9.65
C LEU A 174 10.01 -0.55 -9.69
N LYS A 175 8.90 0.21 -9.61
CA LYS A 175 8.90 1.68 -9.62
C LYS A 175 9.81 2.24 -8.53
N GLY A 176 9.88 1.58 -7.37
CA GLY A 176 10.76 1.95 -6.26
C GLY A 176 12.26 1.83 -6.55
N PHE A 177 12.64 1.17 -7.65
CA PHE A 177 14.03 1.02 -8.10
C PHE A 177 14.41 1.96 -9.25
N LEU A 178 13.44 2.59 -9.89
CA LEU A 178 13.62 3.47 -11.04
C LEU A 178 13.92 4.89 -10.59
N ASN A 179 14.72 5.63 -11.36
CA ASN A 179 15.15 6.99 -11.03
C ASN A 179 14.73 7.97 -12.12
N LYS A 180 13.90 8.96 -11.80
CA LYS A 180 13.47 9.97 -12.79
C LYS A 180 14.44 11.15 -12.81
N ARG A 181 15.23 11.28 -13.87
CA ARG A 181 16.27 12.33 -14.03
C ARG A 181 16.32 12.85 -15.46
N SER A 182 16.94 14.01 -15.69
CA SER A 182 16.98 14.62 -17.04
C SER A 182 17.74 13.77 -18.07
N MET A 183 18.91 13.24 -17.71
CA MET A 183 19.72 12.32 -18.50
C MET A 183 20.90 11.84 -17.65
N ASN A 184 21.39 10.61 -17.88
CA ASN A 184 22.59 10.09 -17.26
C ASN A 184 23.78 10.08 -18.26
N LEU A 185 25.00 9.91 -17.76
CA LEU A 185 26.22 9.92 -18.60
C LEU A 185 26.37 8.68 -19.49
N LEU A 186 25.72 7.56 -19.18
CA LEU A 186 25.79 6.33 -19.98
C LEU A 186 25.06 6.49 -21.32
N PHE A 187 23.98 7.27 -21.35
CA PHE A 187 23.15 7.50 -22.53
C PHE A 187 23.94 7.91 -23.80
N PRO A 188 24.76 8.99 -23.80
CA PRO A 188 25.50 9.38 -25.00
C PRO A 188 26.50 8.31 -25.46
N PHE A 189 27.11 7.55 -24.55
CA PHE A 189 28.00 6.45 -24.92
C PHE A 189 27.23 5.30 -25.57
N SER A 190 26.12 4.86 -24.97
CA SER A 190 25.36 3.73 -25.51
C SER A 190 24.77 4.06 -26.89
N VAL A 191 24.19 5.26 -27.06
CA VAL A 191 23.65 5.70 -28.34
C VAL A 191 24.76 5.87 -29.39
N THR A 192 25.91 6.44 -29.03
CA THR A 192 27.02 6.64 -29.98
C THR A 192 27.58 5.31 -30.47
N ILE A 193 27.85 4.36 -29.57
CA ILE A 193 28.34 3.03 -29.93
C ILE A 193 27.34 2.31 -30.84
N SER A 194 26.06 2.29 -30.48
CA SER A 194 25.02 1.66 -31.29
C SER A 194 24.85 2.35 -32.65
N THR A 195 25.02 3.68 -32.72
CA THR A 195 25.00 4.43 -33.98
C THR A 195 26.15 4.01 -34.88
N VAL A 196 27.37 3.90 -34.35
CA VAL A 196 28.53 3.41 -35.10
C VAL A 196 28.29 2.00 -35.62
N ILE A 197 27.79 1.09 -34.77
CA ILE A 197 27.45 -0.28 -35.19
C ILE A 197 26.39 -0.27 -36.30
N THR A 198 25.35 0.55 -36.18
CA THR A 198 24.31 0.70 -37.19
C THR A 198 24.89 1.14 -38.53
N VAL A 199 25.77 2.16 -38.53
CA VAL A 199 26.45 2.63 -39.74
C VAL A 199 27.32 1.53 -40.35
N LEU A 200 28.05 0.76 -39.54
CA LEU A 200 28.86 -0.36 -40.02
C LEU A 200 28.00 -1.47 -40.63
N LEU A 201 26.87 -1.82 -40.01
CA LEU A 201 25.93 -2.81 -40.55
C LEU A 201 25.39 -2.38 -41.93
N PHE A 202 24.98 -1.12 -42.07
CA PHE A 202 24.58 -0.60 -43.37
C PHE A 202 25.73 -0.53 -44.37
N ALA A 203 26.95 -0.18 -43.93
CA ALA A 203 28.12 -0.20 -44.79
C ALA A 203 28.39 -1.62 -45.34
N PHE A 204 28.27 -2.66 -44.51
CA PHE A 204 28.37 -4.05 -44.97
C PHE A 204 27.21 -4.45 -45.89
N ALA A 205 25.99 -3.98 -45.64
CA ALA A 205 24.85 -4.19 -46.54
C ALA A 205 25.05 -3.52 -47.92
N PHE A 206 25.76 -2.39 -47.98
CA PHE A 206 25.99 -1.64 -49.22
C PHE A 206 27.35 -1.92 -49.87
N ALA A 207 28.15 -2.81 -49.31
CA ALA A 207 29.47 -3.14 -49.85
C ALA A 207 29.38 -3.71 -51.28
N GLU A 208 30.28 -3.25 -52.15
CA GLU A 208 30.42 -3.77 -53.51
C GLU A 208 30.91 -5.23 -53.44
N GLY A 209 30.02 -6.18 -53.70
CA GLY A 209 30.29 -7.62 -53.61
C GLY A 209 29.43 -8.38 -52.60
N ALA A 210 28.63 -7.69 -51.77
CA ALA A 210 27.70 -8.34 -50.86
C ALA A 210 26.65 -9.16 -51.62
N THR A 211 26.46 -10.41 -51.22
CA THR A 211 25.41 -11.30 -51.73
C THR A 211 24.02 -10.79 -51.36
N ALA A 212 22.97 -11.20 -52.09
CA ALA A 212 21.60 -10.81 -51.76
C ALA A 212 21.18 -11.20 -50.33
N PHE A 213 21.70 -12.32 -49.82
CA PHE A 213 21.53 -12.77 -48.45
C PHE A 213 22.18 -11.82 -47.44
N GLU A 214 23.45 -11.46 -47.64
CA GLU A 214 24.17 -10.53 -46.76
C GLU A 214 23.52 -9.15 -46.75
N LYS A 215 23.10 -8.65 -47.92
CA LYS A 215 22.34 -7.39 -48.02
C LYS A 215 21.09 -7.42 -47.16
N ALA A 216 20.27 -8.47 -47.27
CA ALA A 216 19.05 -8.62 -46.48
C ALA A 216 19.36 -8.77 -44.99
N GLY A 217 20.31 -9.64 -44.64
CA GLY A 217 20.72 -9.93 -43.26
C GLY A 217 21.25 -8.70 -42.53
N TYR A 218 22.20 -7.97 -43.11
CA TYR A 218 22.73 -6.74 -42.53
C TYR A 218 21.70 -5.61 -42.48
N THR A 219 20.78 -5.56 -43.45
CA THR A 219 19.64 -4.62 -43.39
C THR A 219 18.73 -4.92 -42.21
N PHE A 220 18.40 -6.19 -41.95
CA PHE A 220 17.62 -6.58 -40.77
C PHE A 220 18.27 -6.13 -39.47
N LEU A 221 19.55 -6.45 -39.29
CA LEU A 221 20.30 -6.07 -38.08
C LEU A 221 20.45 -4.55 -37.95
N GLY A 222 20.71 -3.85 -39.05
CA GLY A 222 20.84 -2.39 -39.06
C GLY A 222 19.53 -1.67 -38.71
N VAL A 223 18.40 -2.12 -39.26
CA VAL A 223 17.08 -1.56 -38.93
C VAL A 223 16.69 -1.88 -37.49
N LEU A 224 16.94 -3.10 -37.01
CA LEU A 224 16.68 -3.47 -35.62
C LEU A 224 17.49 -2.59 -34.64
N MET A 225 18.78 -2.39 -34.91
CA MET A 225 19.63 -1.52 -34.11
C MET A 225 19.15 -0.05 -34.16
N ALA A 226 18.73 0.44 -35.34
CA ALA A 226 18.17 1.79 -35.48
C ALA A 226 16.88 1.97 -34.68
N LEU A 227 15.99 0.97 -34.65
CA LEU A 227 14.79 0.98 -33.82
C LEU A 227 15.13 0.98 -32.33
N ALA A 228 16.13 0.20 -31.91
CA ALA A 228 16.61 0.20 -30.53
C ALA A 228 17.21 1.56 -30.12
N ILE A 229 17.92 2.24 -31.03
CA ILE A 229 18.40 3.62 -30.80
C ILE A 229 17.21 4.58 -30.66
N LEU A 230 16.20 4.46 -31.51
CA LEU A 230 14.98 5.28 -31.42
C LEU A 230 14.31 5.10 -30.06
N GLU A 231 14.20 3.87 -29.56
CA GLU A 231 13.66 3.57 -28.22
C GLU A 231 14.47 4.25 -27.11
N HIS A 232 15.80 4.27 -27.22
CA HIS A 232 16.65 4.98 -26.26
C HIS A 232 16.36 6.48 -26.27
N TRP A 233 16.22 7.09 -27.45
CA TRP A 233 15.82 8.50 -27.55
C TRP A 233 14.46 8.78 -26.93
N MET A 234 13.51 7.84 -27.01
CA MET A 234 12.19 7.97 -26.36
C MET A 234 12.27 7.98 -24.82
N LEU A 235 13.34 7.46 -24.21
CA LEU A 235 13.57 7.54 -22.77
C LEU A 235 13.97 8.97 -22.31
N VAL A 236 14.56 9.76 -23.21
CA VAL A 236 15.10 11.11 -22.90
C VAL A 236 14.22 12.23 -23.45
N LEU A 237 13.60 12.02 -24.62
CA LEU A 237 12.71 12.99 -25.24
C LEU A 237 11.35 13.04 -24.51
N PRO A 238 10.75 14.23 -24.34
CA PRO A 238 9.46 14.40 -23.69
C PRO A 238 8.31 14.01 -24.63
N MET A 239 8.26 12.75 -25.06
CA MET A 239 7.19 12.21 -25.89
C MET A 239 6.36 11.20 -25.10
N PRO A 240 5.02 11.28 -25.14
CA PRO A 240 4.17 10.28 -24.52
C PRO A 240 4.24 8.98 -25.32
N ALA A 241 5.17 8.09 -24.97
CA ALA A 241 5.30 6.77 -25.59
C ALA A 241 3.98 5.99 -25.53
N GLY A 242 3.18 6.19 -24.48
CA GLY A 242 1.84 5.61 -24.32
C GLY A 242 0.86 5.99 -25.44
N ALA A 243 1.04 7.12 -26.14
CA ALA A 243 0.16 7.51 -27.25
C ALA A 243 0.31 6.59 -28.47
N ILE A 244 1.55 6.14 -28.75
CA ILE A 244 1.89 5.26 -29.89
C ILE A 244 1.28 3.87 -29.70
N TRP A 245 1.24 3.40 -28.45
CA TRP A 245 0.78 2.06 -28.09
C TRP A 245 -0.62 2.05 -27.45
N SER A 246 -1.33 3.18 -27.49
CA SER A 246 -2.64 3.36 -26.86
C SER A 246 -3.70 2.31 -27.23
N PRO A 247 -3.76 1.75 -28.47
CA PRO A 247 -4.73 0.69 -28.78
C PRO A 247 -4.41 -0.62 -28.05
N ALA A 248 -3.13 -0.94 -27.85
CA ALA A 248 -2.69 -2.16 -27.16
C ALA A 248 -2.90 -2.05 -25.65
N LEU A 249 -2.64 -0.87 -25.07
CA LEU A 249 -2.85 -0.60 -23.64
C LEU A 249 -4.33 -0.68 -23.21
N LYS A 250 -5.29 -0.56 -24.15
CA LYS A 250 -6.73 -0.72 -23.85
C LYS A 250 -7.10 -2.13 -23.36
N SER A 251 -6.31 -3.16 -23.69
CA SER A 251 -6.60 -4.53 -23.24
C SER A 251 -6.51 -4.68 -21.72
N ARG A 252 -5.69 -3.85 -21.06
CA ARG A 252 -5.53 -3.75 -19.59
C ARG A 252 -6.82 -3.38 -18.85
N GLY A 253 -7.88 -3.04 -19.60
CA GLY A 253 -9.14 -2.58 -19.06
C GLY A 253 -9.04 -1.12 -18.63
N ALA A 254 -9.99 -0.30 -19.04
CA ALA A 254 -10.20 0.96 -18.34
C ALA A 254 -10.59 0.60 -16.90
N ARG A 255 -9.79 1.01 -15.90
CA ARG A 255 -10.19 0.89 -14.50
C ARG A 255 -11.58 1.51 -14.38
N LYS A 256 -12.56 0.70 -13.96
CA LYS A 256 -13.95 1.13 -13.86
C LYS A 256 -14.00 2.28 -12.86
N PRO A 257 -14.46 3.48 -13.25
CA PRO A 257 -14.50 4.58 -12.30
C PRO A 257 -15.50 4.27 -11.18
N PHE A 258 -15.15 4.56 -9.93
CA PHE A 258 -15.91 4.21 -8.74
C PHE A 258 -16.30 5.46 -7.94
N ALA A 259 -17.40 5.39 -7.18
CA ALA A 259 -17.77 6.44 -6.23
C ALA A 259 -17.13 6.18 -4.86
N VAL A 260 -16.74 7.24 -4.14
CA VAL A 260 -16.23 7.14 -2.77
C VAL A 260 -17.21 7.82 -1.82
N GLU A 261 -17.53 7.16 -0.72
CA GLU A 261 -18.36 7.73 0.35
C GLU A 261 -17.64 7.59 1.69
N ILE A 262 -17.44 8.71 2.37
CA ILE A 262 -16.72 8.77 3.64
C ILE A 262 -17.71 9.12 4.74
N VAL A 263 -17.77 8.30 5.79
CA VAL A 263 -18.63 8.53 6.96
C VAL A 263 -17.76 8.83 8.17
N VAL A 264 -17.67 10.10 8.55
CA VAL A 264 -16.82 10.62 9.63
C VAL A 264 -17.64 11.07 10.83
N GLY A 265 -16.99 11.42 11.93
CA GLY A 265 -17.65 11.86 13.17
C GLY A 265 -16.99 11.30 14.44
N PHE A 266 -17.32 11.90 15.58
CA PHE A 266 -16.68 11.56 16.86
C PHE A 266 -17.05 10.14 17.35
N LEU A 267 -16.30 9.65 18.35
CA LEU A 267 -16.54 8.32 18.91
C LEU A 267 -17.93 8.26 19.57
N GLY A 268 -18.74 7.27 19.18
CA GLY A 268 -20.08 7.09 19.74
C GLY A 268 -21.19 7.87 19.04
N ALA A 269 -20.89 8.70 18.02
CA ALA A 269 -21.91 9.42 17.25
C ALA A 269 -22.85 8.53 16.43
N GLY A 270 -22.47 7.27 16.19
CA GLY A 270 -23.26 6.30 15.44
C GLY A 270 -22.85 6.12 13.98
N LYS A 271 -21.56 6.36 13.65
CA LYS A 271 -20.98 6.16 12.31
C LYS A 271 -21.26 4.77 11.73
N THR A 272 -20.82 3.71 12.41
CA THR A 272 -21.01 2.32 11.98
C THR A 272 -22.49 1.97 11.80
N THR A 273 -23.38 2.47 12.67
CA THR A 273 -24.83 2.28 12.54
C THR A 273 -25.38 2.97 11.30
N THR A 274 -24.92 4.20 11.03
CA THR A 274 -25.27 4.98 9.84
C THR A 274 -24.77 4.29 8.57
N LEU A 275 -23.50 3.85 8.55
CA LEU A 275 -22.89 3.12 7.44
C LEU A 275 -23.65 1.84 7.14
N ARG A 276 -23.98 1.05 8.16
CA ARG A 276 -24.79 -0.17 8.02
C ARG A 276 -26.16 0.15 7.42
N ARG A 277 -26.80 1.24 7.85
CA ARG A 277 -28.10 1.64 7.29
C ARG A 277 -27.97 1.98 5.81
N MET A 278 -26.97 2.78 5.45
CA MET A 278 -26.68 3.16 4.06
C MET A 278 -26.37 1.96 3.15
N LEU A 279 -25.77 0.89 3.69
CA LEU A 279 -25.56 -0.37 2.96
C LEU A 279 -26.85 -1.15 2.73
N ASN A 280 -27.73 -1.24 3.75
CA ASN A 280 -29.00 -1.95 3.60
C ASN A 280 -29.98 -1.26 2.63
N GLU A 281 -29.85 0.06 2.48
CA GLU A 281 -30.62 0.86 1.52
C GLU A 281 -29.93 0.96 0.14
N ALA A 282 -28.71 0.44 0.00
CA ALA A 282 -27.97 0.48 -1.25
C ALA A 282 -28.57 -0.45 -2.31
N ASN A 283 -28.30 -0.15 -3.57
CA ASN A 283 -28.70 -0.99 -4.68
C ASN A 283 -27.91 -2.32 -4.65
N PRO A 284 -28.57 -3.50 -4.56
CA PRO A 284 -27.88 -4.79 -4.54
C PRO A 284 -27.10 -5.12 -5.82
N ALA A 285 -27.39 -4.43 -6.93
CA ALA A 285 -26.67 -4.59 -8.19
C ALA A 285 -25.34 -3.80 -8.23
N GLU A 286 -25.12 -2.88 -7.27
CA GLU A 286 -23.92 -2.07 -7.18
C GLU A 286 -22.86 -2.80 -6.33
N LYS A 287 -21.69 -3.10 -6.91
CA LYS A 287 -20.61 -3.75 -6.16
C LYS A 287 -19.98 -2.76 -5.17
N THR A 288 -20.36 -2.88 -3.91
CA THR A 288 -19.88 -2.01 -2.83
C THR A 288 -18.78 -2.71 -2.02
N VAL A 289 -17.66 -2.02 -1.83
CA VAL A 289 -16.59 -2.42 -0.90
C VAL A 289 -16.56 -1.47 0.28
N VAL A 290 -16.39 -2.01 1.49
CA VAL A 290 -16.32 -1.21 2.71
C VAL A 290 -14.94 -1.32 3.34
N LEU A 291 -14.31 -0.17 3.59
CA LEU A 291 -13.05 -0.02 4.31
C LEU A 291 -13.34 0.48 5.73
N VAL A 292 -13.09 -0.36 6.72
CA VAL A 292 -13.28 -0.02 8.14
C VAL A 292 -11.95 -0.16 8.88
N ASN A 293 -11.61 0.85 9.67
CA ASN A 293 -10.41 0.83 10.50
C ASN A 293 -10.74 0.58 11.96
N ASP A 294 -10.53 -0.66 12.41
CA ASP A 294 -10.73 -1.04 13.80
C ASP A 294 -9.57 -0.55 14.70
N PHE A 295 -9.91 -0.08 15.90
CA PHE A 295 -8.99 0.07 17.02
C PHE A 295 -9.26 -1.07 18.01
N GLY A 296 -8.79 -2.26 17.65
CA GLY A 296 -8.82 -3.44 18.50
C GLY A 296 -8.29 -4.64 17.72
N GLU A 297 -7.46 -5.49 18.34
CA GLU A 297 -6.94 -6.74 17.75
C GLU A 297 -8.04 -7.80 17.44
N LEU A 298 -9.31 -7.42 17.45
CA LEU A 298 -10.45 -8.30 17.26
C LEU A 298 -11.50 -7.56 16.43
N GLY A 299 -11.49 -7.76 15.11
CA GLY A 299 -12.36 -7.16 14.06
C GLY A 299 -13.87 -7.24 14.33
N ILE A 300 -14.34 -6.50 15.34
CA ILE A 300 -15.74 -6.51 15.76
C ILE A 300 -16.61 -5.82 14.71
N ASP A 301 -16.09 -4.77 14.06
CA ASP A 301 -16.87 -3.96 13.12
C ASP A 301 -17.01 -4.62 11.73
N GLY A 302 -16.03 -5.41 11.25
CA GLY A 302 -16.17 -6.14 9.98
C GLY A 302 -17.15 -7.32 10.06
N SER A 303 -17.23 -8.00 11.22
CA SER A 303 -18.23 -9.04 11.46
C SER A 303 -19.68 -8.49 11.47
N LEU A 304 -19.87 -7.23 11.86
CA LEU A 304 -21.18 -6.55 11.88
C LEU A 304 -21.70 -6.17 10.49
N LEU A 305 -20.79 -6.09 9.50
CA LEU A 305 -21.08 -5.69 8.12
C LEU A 305 -21.03 -6.88 7.14
N SER A 306 -20.42 -7.99 7.56
CA SER A 306 -20.38 -9.24 6.81
C SER A 306 -21.79 -9.83 6.60
N GLY A 307 -22.13 -10.17 5.36
CA GLY A 307 -23.42 -10.80 5.01
C GLY A 307 -24.51 -9.87 4.47
N GLN A 308 -24.21 -8.59 4.20
CA GLN A 308 -25.15 -7.60 3.63
C GLN A 308 -24.86 -7.24 2.15
N GLY A 309 -24.24 -8.15 1.39
CA GLY A 309 -24.00 -7.95 -0.05
C GLY A 309 -22.83 -7.01 -0.40
N ALA A 310 -21.99 -6.66 0.58
CA ALA A 310 -20.76 -5.89 0.38
C ALA A 310 -19.53 -6.71 0.78
N ASP A 311 -18.44 -6.54 0.03
CA ASP A 311 -17.13 -7.11 0.38
C ASP A 311 -16.48 -6.18 1.42
N VAL A 312 -16.27 -6.67 2.64
CA VAL A 312 -15.69 -5.87 3.74
C VAL A 312 -14.19 -6.16 3.81
N VAL A 313 -13.38 -5.11 3.73
CA VAL A 313 -11.92 -5.17 3.84
C VAL A 313 -11.51 -4.40 5.09
N GLU A 314 -11.03 -5.12 6.10
CA GLU A 314 -10.48 -4.54 7.33
C GLU A 314 -9.05 -4.04 7.07
N LEU A 315 -8.72 -2.84 7.56
CA LEU A 315 -7.37 -2.31 7.43
C LEU A 315 -6.47 -2.95 8.52
N PRO A 316 -5.42 -3.71 8.17
CA PRO A 316 -4.44 -4.18 9.15
C PRO A 316 -3.72 -2.99 9.79
N ASN A 317 -3.72 -2.96 11.12
CA ASN A 317 -2.99 -2.03 12.00
C ASN A 317 -3.66 -0.68 12.33
N GLY A 318 -4.81 -0.70 12.99
CA GLY A 318 -5.03 -0.06 14.31
C GLY A 318 -4.66 1.42 14.52
N CYS A 319 -4.34 2.17 13.49
CA CYS A 319 -3.98 3.56 13.53
C CYS A 319 -4.62 4.14 12.28
N ILE A 320 -5.47 5.15 12.41
CA ILE A 320 -5.67 6.17 11.35
C ILE A 320 -4.99 7.49 11.79
N CYS A 321 -4.42 7.52 12.99
CA CYS A 321 -3.99 8.75 13.63
C CYS A 321 -2.51 9.12 13.45
N CYS A 322 -1.58 8.20 13.12
CA CYS A 322 -0.14 8.53 13.27
C CYS A 322 0.84 8.12 12.13
N SER A 323 0.48 7.24 11.16
CA SER A 323 1.44 6.72 10.16
C SER A 323 0.89 6.44 8.74
N LEU A 324 -0.23 7.04 8.33
CA LEU A 324 -1.18 6.32 7.43
C LEU A 324 -1.27 6.64 5.95
N ARG A 325 -0.63 7.69 5.44
CA ARG A 325 -0.89 8.09 4.04
C ARG A 325 -0.48 6.99 3.05
N LYS A 326 0.57 6.23 3.37
CA LYS A 326 1.08 5.15 2.50
C LYS A 326 0.22 3.89 2.57
N ASP A 327 -0.21 3.47 3.77
CA ASP A 327 -0.93 2.20 3.98
C ASP A 327 -2.36 2.25 3.42
N LEU A 328 -3.09 3.34 3.67
CA LEU A 328 -4.45 3.51 3.14
C LEU A 328 -4.46 3.65 1.61
N SER A 329 -3.46 4.35 1.06
CA SER A 329 -3.29 4.50 -0.38
C SER A 329 -2.97 3.16 -1.05
N ALA A 330 -2.08 2.36 -0.45
CA ALA A 330 -1.77 1.02 -0.96
C ALA A 330 -2.98 0.08 -0.93
N GLN A 331 -3.73 0.05 0.18
CA GLN A 331 -4.92 -0.79 0.31
C GLN A 331 -6.05 -0.37 -0.63
N LEU A 332 -6.30 0.94 -0.78
CA LEU A 332 -7.30 1.41 -1.73
C LEU A 332 -6.93 1.03 -3.17
N ARG A 333 -5.63 1.10 -3.54
CA ARG A 333 -5.16 0.62 -4.85
C ARG A 333 -5.40 -0.88 -5.03
N GLU A 334 -5.05 -1.69 -4.02
CA GLU A 334 -5.23 -3.15 -4.05
C GLU A 334 -6.71 -3.54 -4.20
N VAL A 335 -7.58 -2.91 -3.43
CA VAL A 335 -9.04 -3.15 -3.48
C VAL A 335 -9.60 -2.78 -4.85
N VAL A 336 -9.22 -1.62 -5.39
CA VAL A 336 -9.68 -1.21 -6.72
C VAL A 336 -9.20 -2.17 -7.81
N ALA A 337 -7.95 -2.64 -7.74
CA ALA A 337 -7.37 -3.57 -8.70
C ALA A 337 -8.00 -4.98 -8.62
N THR A 338 -8.18 -5.50 -7.41
CA THR A 338 -8.63 -6.89 -7.19
C THR A 338 -10.14 -7.04 -7.26
N MET A 339 -10.89 -6.08 -6.71
CA MET A 339 -12.34 -6.19 -6.56
C MET A 339 -13.11 -5.38 -7.61
N ALA A 340 -12.51 -4.39 -8.27
CA ALA A 340 -13.15 -3.52 -9.25
C ALA A 340 -14.55 -2.99 -8.80
N PRO A 341 -14.64 -2.30 -7.65
CA PRO A 341 -15.91 -1.88 -7.08
C PRO A 341 -16.59 -0.79 -7.92
N ASP A 342 -17.93 -0.71 -7.81
CA ASP A 342 -18.71 0.45 -8.25
C ASP A 342 -18.63 1.59 -7.22
N ARG A 343 -18.56 1.22 -5.93
CA ARG A 343 -18.61 2.11 -4.78
C ARG A 343 -17.68 1.64 -3.67
N VAL A 344 -16.96 2.57 -3.07
CA VAL A 344 -16.10 2.36 -1.89
C VAL A 344 -16.63 3.20 -0.75
N MET A 345 -17.00 2.56 0.37
CA MET A 345 -17.39 3.23 1.60
C MET A 345 -16.23 3.19 2.59
N ILE A 346 -15.91 4.32 3.23
CA ILE A 346 -14.78 4.45 4.16
C ILE A 346 -15.30 4.97 5.51
N GLU A 347 -15.12 4.18 6.56
CA GLU A 347 -15.27 4.64 7.94
C GLU A 347 -13.87 4.77 8.58
N PRO A 348 -13.36 6.02 8.72
CA PRO A 348 -12.14 6.23 9.46
C PRO A 348 -12.40 6.22 10.98
N SER A 349 -11.34 6.07 11.78
CA SER A 349 -11.44 6.06 13.24
C SER A 349 -12.00 7.39 13.77
N GLY A 350 -12.61 7.37 14.96
CA GLY A 350 -13.33 8.53 15.53
C GLY A 350 -12.50 9.79 15.85
N VAL A 351 -11.19 9.77 15.59
CA VAL A 351 -10.23 10.90 15.75
C VAL A 351 -9.42 11.12 14.47
N ALA A 352 -9.87 10.57 13.35
CA ALA A 352 -9.13 10.61 12.10
C ALA A 352 -9.02 12.00 11.49
N ASP A 353 -7.85 12.29 10.92
CA ASP A 353 -7.63 13.44 10.05
C ASP A 353 -8.28 13.20 8.67
N VAL A 354 -9.51 13.71 8.52
CA VAL A 354 -10.27 13.67 7.25
C VAL A 354 -9.49 14.33 6.11
N ALA A 355 -8.67 15.34 6.39
CA ALA A 355 -7.87 16.03 5.38
C ALA A 355 -6.84 15.08 4.75
N SER A 356 -6.15 14.27 5.56
CA SER A 356 -5.21 13.25 5.06
C SER A 356 -5.87 12.22 4.15
N LEU A 357 -7.09 11.76 4.47
CA LEU A 357 -7.84 10.84 3.60
C LEU A 357 -8.24 11.51 2.28
N LEU A 358 -8.74 12.75 2.33
CA LEU A 358 -9.08 13.50 1.12
C LEU A 358 -7.85 13.73 0.22
N GLN A 359 -6.68 14.00 0.80
CA GLN A 359 -5.42 14.11 0.05
C GLN A 359 -5.03 12.81 -0.67
N VAL A 360 -5.24 11.64 -0.04
CA VAL A 360 -5.00 10.34 -0.69
C VAL A 360 -5.92 10.16 -1.89
N LEU A 361 -7.20 10.51 -1.76
CA LEU A 361 -8.17 10.43 -2.87
C LEU A 361 -7.89 11.44 -3.98
N ALA A 362 -7.26 12.57 -3.66
CA ALA A 362 -6.84 13.59 -4.62
C ALA A 362 -5.54 13.23 -5.37
N ALA A 363 -4.80 12.21 -4.93
CA ALA A 363 -3.58 11.77 -5.61
C ALA A 363 -3.91 11.35 -7.06
N PRO A 364 -3.12 11.77 -8.07
CA PRO A 364 -3.44 11.54 -9.50
C PRO A 364 -3.74 10.08 -9.85
N GLU A 365 -3.06 9.14 -9.19
CA GLU A 365 -3.18 7.70 -9.41
C GLU A 365 -4.56 7.12 -9.01
N ILE A 366 -5.24 7.78 -8.07
CA ILE A 366 -6.56 7.39 -7.55
C ILE A 366 -7.63 8.29 -8.15
N ALA A 367 -7.40 9.61 -8.17
CA ALA A 367 -8.34 10.63 -8.61
C ALA A 367 -8.87 10.40 -10.03
N THR A 368 -8.05 9.89 -10.96
CA THR A 368 -8.48 9.61 -12.34
C THR A 368 -9.60 8.57 -12.43
N ASN A 369 -9.75 7.74 -11.40
CA ASN A 369 -10.74 6.66 -11.34
C ASN A 369 -11.88 6.98 -10.35
N VAL A 370 -11.85 8.10 -9.62
CA VAL A 370 -12.91 8.47 -8.69
C VAL A 370 -13.96 9.32 -9.43
N LYS A 371 -15.20 8.81 -9.52
CA LYS A 371 -16.34 9.52 -10.13
C LYS A 371 -16.79 10.72 -9.29
N ALA A 372 -16.88 10.51 -7.98
CA ALA A 372 -17.34 11.49 -7.01
C ALA A 372 -16.89 11.06 -5.61
N THR A 373 -16.61 12.04 -4.76
CA THR A 373 -16.36 11.83 -3.33
C THR A 373 -17.52 12.42 -2.56
N LYS A 374 -18.19 11.62 -1.74
CA LYS A 374 -19.21 12.10 -0.80
C LYS A 374 -18.68 12.06 0.62
N LEU A 375 -18.98 13.08 1.42
CA LEU A 375 -18.55 13.18 2.81
C LEU A 375 -19.75 13.42 3.72
N PHE A 376 -19.94 12.54 4.71
CA PHE A 376 -20.99 12.60 5.70
C PHE A 376 -20.37 12.73 7.10
N THR A 377 -20.74 13.77 7.84
CA THR A 377 -20.26 13.97 9.21
C THR A 377 -21.37 13.66 10.21
N VAL A 378 -21.24 12.56 10.93
CA VAL A 378 -22.22 12.10 11.93
C VAL A 378 -21.95 12.77 13.27
N ILE A 379 -22.99 13.42 13.81
CA ILE A 379 -22.95 14.20 15.05
C ILE A 379 -23.95 13.63 16.04
N ASP A 380 -23.53 13.45 17.29
CA ASP A 380 -24.42 13.10 18.40
C ASP A 380 -25.09 14.37 18.94
N ALA A 381 -26.40 14.51 18.76
CA ALA A 381 -27.12 15.69 19.20
C ALA A 381 -26.99 15.95 20.71
N GLY A 382 -26.90 14.91 21.55
CA GLY A 382 -26.84 15.04 23.00
C GLY A 382 -25.45 15.26 23.57
N ALA A 383 -24.40 14.97 22.80
CA ALA A 383 -23.02 15.15 23.24
C ALA A 383 -22.35 16.38 22.60
N PHE A 384 -22.81 16.82 21.43
CA PHE A 384 -22.13 17.80 20.59
C PHE A 384 -21.73 19.09 21.30
N LEU A 385 -22.66 19.78 21.98
CA LEU A 385 -22.33 21.07 22.63
C LEU A 385 -21.25 20.91 23.70
N GLY A 386 -21.29 19.80 24.45
CA GLY A 386 -20.30 19.49 25.48
C GLY A 386 -18.95 19.08 24.89
N ASP A 387 -18.95 18.31 23.79
CA ASP A 387 -17.72 17.93 23.08
C ASP A 387 -17.07 19.14 22.39
N TYR A 388 -17.87 19.99 21.74
CA TYR A 388 -17.44 21.21 21.08
C TYR A 388 -16.80 22.19 22.07
N ALA A 389 -17.41 22.39 23.24
CA ALA A 389 -16.84 23.24 24.28
C ALA A 389 -15.47 22.75 24.81
N ARG A 390 -15.19 21.44 24.70
CA ARG A 390 -13.91 20.85 25.14
C ARG A 390 -12.84 20.87 24.06
N MET A 391 -13.22 20.74 22.80
CA MET A 391 -12.29 20.55 21.67
C MET A 391 -12.76 21.33 20.43
N PRO A 392 -12.91 22.66 20.50
CA PRO A 392 -13.50 23.46 19.43
C PRO A 392 -12.72 23.32 18.11
N GLU A 393 -11.39 23.40 18.16
CA GLU A 393 -10.51 23.32 16.98
C GLU A 393 -10.72 22.03 16.14
N TYR A 394 -10.94 20.89 16.80
CA TYR A 394 -11.18 19.62 16.11
C TYR A 394 -12.52 19.62 15.35
N PHE A 395 -13.57 20.13 15.99
CA PHE A 395 -14.88 20.23 15.36
C PHE A 395 -14.91 21.30 14.28
N ASP A 396 -14.19 22.41 14.44
CA ASP A 396 -14.12 23.49 13.46
C ASP A 396 -13.55 23.02 12.12
N ILE A 397 -12.47 22.24 12.16
CA ILE A 397 -11.83 21.71 10.95
C ILE A 397 -12.79 20.76 10.23
N GLN A 398 -13.39 19.80 10.96
CA GLN A 398 -14.32 18.84 10.36
C GLN A 398 -15.61 19.50 9.88
N ALA A 399 -16.13 20.48 10.62
CA ALA A 399 -17.35 21.17 10.27
C ALA A 399 -17.17 22.02 9.01
N ARG A 400 -16.03 22.71 8.85
CA ARG A 400 -15.74 23.55 7.68
C ARG A 400 -15.73 22.77 6.36
N ILE A 401 -15.23 21.53 6.37
CA ILE A 401 -15.13 20.70 5.16
C ILE A 401 -16.38 19.84 4.90
N ALA A 402 -17.29 19.74 5.86
CA ALA A 402 -18.46 18.86 5.77
C ALA A 402 -19.55 19.45 4.86
N PRO A 403 -19.92 18.80 3.74
CA PRO A 403 -21.08 19.23 2.97
C PRO A 403 -22.40 18.82 3.66
N VAL A 404 -22.38 17.77 4.47
CA VAL A 404 -23.56 17.22 5.16
C VAL A 404 -23.23 16.85 6.61
N PHE A 405 -24.06 17.33 7.53
CA PHE A 405 -24.13 16.88 8.92
C PHE A 405 -25.31 15.93 9.10
N ILE A 406 -25.05 14.71 9.56
CA ILE A 406 -26.08 13.78 10.03
C ILE A 406 -26.19 13.98 11.53
N LEU A 407 -27.22 14.71 11.95
CA LEU A 407 -27.50 14.98 13.35
C LEU A 407 -28.30 13.82 13.94
N ASN A 408 -27.58 12.86 14.55
CA ASN A 408 -28.12 11.61 15.05
C ASN A 408 -28.51 11.70 16.54
N LYS A 409 -29.32 10.73 17.01
CA LYS A 409 -29.82 10.63 18.39
C LYS A 409 -30.71 11.80 18.83
N ILE A 410 -31.43 12.39 17.89
CA ILE A 410 -32.35 13.51 18.18
C ILE A 410 -33.48 13.11 19.14
N ASP A 411 -33.76 11.81 19.27
CA ASP A 411 -34.71 11.23 20.22
C ASP A 411 -34.28 11.35 21.68
N LEU A 412 -33.00 11.65 21.94
CA LEU A 412 -32.44 11.75 23.29
C LEU A 412 -32.29 13.19 23.80
N VAL A 413 -32.70 14.19 23.02
CA VAL A 413 -32.52 15.62 23.34
C VAL A 413 -33.83 16.39 23.30
N SER A 414 -33.89 17.48 24.08
CA SER A 414 -35.04 18.38 24.05
C SER A 414 -35.09 19.22 22.76
N PRO A 415 -36.27 19.72 22.34
CA PRO A 415 -36.36 20.60 21.17
C PRO A 415 -35.49 21.86 21.27
N SER A 416 -35.32 22.42 22.49
CA SER A 416 -34.46 23.57 22.74
C SER A 416 -32.97 23.24 22.57
N GLU A 417 -32.54 22.07 23.06
CA GLU A 417 -31.16 21.61 22.93
C GLU A 417 -30.83 21.29 21.46
N LEU A 418 -31.75 20.65 20.76
CA LEU A 418 -31.64 20.40 19.32
C LEU A 418 -31.52 21.71 18.52
N GLY A 419 -32.29 22.73 18.91
CA GLY A 419 -32.21 24.08 18.35
C GLY A 419 -30.80 24.68 18.53
N ALA A 420 -30.26 24.63 19.74
CA ALA A 420 -28.91 25.16 20.04
C ALA A 420 -27.80 24.43 19.27
N VAL A 421 -27.88 23.10 19.15
CA VAL A 421 -26.94 22.31 18.33
C VAL A 421 -27.01 22.73 16.87
N ARG A 422 -28.21 22.86 16.32
CA ARG A 422 -28.42 23.25 14.93
C ARG A 422 -27.88 24.66 14.65
N GLU A 423 -28.15 25.62 15.53
CA GLU A 423 -27.63 26.99 15.39
C GLU A 423 -26.10 27.01 15.41
N THR A 424 -25.49 26.22 16.31
CA THR A 424 -24.03 26.10 16.38
C THR A 424 -23.46 25.51 15.09
N LEU A 425 -24.06 24.46 14.54
CA LEU A 425 -23.61 23.85 13.28
C LEU A 425 -23.78 24.79 12.07
N ILE A 426 -24.86 25.56 12.03
CA ILE A 426 -25.07 26.59 11.00
C ILE A 426 -24.00 27.68 11.11
N ALA A 427 -23.63 28.09 12.33
CA ALA A 427 -22.58 29.07 12.54
C ALA A 427 -21.20 28.55 12.08
N LEU A 428 -20.92 27.26 12.30
CA LEU A 428 -19.67 26.62 11.88
C LEU A 428 -19.58 26.44 10.36
N ASN A 429 -20.67 26.00 9.72
CA ASN A 429 -20.72 25.85 8.28
C ASN A 429 -22.12 26.16 7.73
N PRO A 430 -22.35 27.41 7.30
CA PRO A 430 -23.63 27.84 6.73
C PRO A 430 -24.01 27.13 5.43
N LYS A 431 -23.04 26.52 4.74
CA LYS A 431 -23.25 25.82 3.47
C LYS A 431 -23.62 24.35 3.66
N ALA A 432 -23.38 23.78 4.85
CA ALA A 432 -23.64 22.37 5.12
C ALA A 432 -25.14 22.09 5.27
N LYS A 433 -25.62 20.98 4.71
CA LYS A 433 -26.98 20.50 4.96
C LYS A 433 -27.00 19.73 6.29
N ILE A 434 -27.92 20.09 7.19
CA ILE A 434 -28.13 19.40 8.46
C ILE A 434 -29.34 18.47 8.32
N LEU A 435 -29.11 17.18 8.56
CA LEU A 435 -30.10 16.12 8.38
C LEU A 435 -30.39 15.44 9.72
N PRO A 436 -31.62 15.52 10.25
CA PRO A 436 -31.99 14.85 11.48
C PRO A 436 -32.04 13.32 11.28
N ALA A 437 -31.53 12.58 12.26
CA ALA A 437 -31.49 11.13 12.23
C ALA A 437 -31.75 10.49 13.60
N ARG A 438 -32.34 9.29 13.57
CA ARG A 438 -32.54 8.41 14.73
C ARG A 438 -31.95 7.05 14.40
N TYR A 439 -31.12 6.50 15.27
CA TYR A 439 -30.44 5.22 15.02
C TYR A 439 -29.73 5.17 13.64
N GLY A 440 -29.18 6.30 13.18
CA GLY A 440 -28.52 6.42 11.87
C GLY A 440 -29.45 6.44 10.65
N ALA A 441 -30.78 6.39 10.84
CA ALA A 441 -31.76 6.57 9.78
C ALA A 441 -32.08 8.06 9.63
N VAL A 442 -31.81 8.61 8.46
CA VAL A 442 -32.07 10.02 8.12
C VAL A 442 -33.55 10.18 7.74
N GLU A 443 -34.23 11.17 8.31
CA GLU A 443 -35.68 11.40 8.09
C GLU A 443 -35.99 12.01 6.70
N GLU A 444 -35.00 12.59 6.02
CA GLU A 444 -35.13 13.29 4.74
C GLU A 444 -34.32 12.61 3.62
N GLU A 445 -34.89 12.52 2.41
CA GLU A 445 -34.21 11.97 1.25
C GLU A 445 -33.10 12.92 0.76
N LEU A 446 -31.89 12.37 0.58
CA LEU A 446 -30.69 13.13 0.25
C LEU A 446 -30.56 13.24 -1.27
N ALA A 447 -30.58 14.46 -1.81
CA ALA A 447 -30.41 14.62 -3.26
C ALA A 447 -29.00 14.17 -3.68
N PRO A 448 -28.83 13.54 -4.86
CA PRO A 448 -27.58 12.86 -5.26
C PRO A 448 -26.32 13.73 -5.16
N ASN A 449 -26.45 15.05 -5.35
CA ASN A 449 -25.35 16.00 -5.40
C ASN A 449 -25.08 16.73 -4.07
N GLN A 450 -25.92 16.55 -3.05
CA GLN A 450 -25.84 17.35 -1.81
C GLN A 450 -24.68 16.93 -0.89
N ALA A 451 -24.21 15.69 -1.00
CA ALA A 451 -23.08 15.19 -0.22
C ALA A 451 -21.74 15.25 -0.95
N ILE A 452 -21.72 15.72 -2.21
CA ILE A 452 -20.49 15.74 -3.01
C ILE A 452 -19.52 16.75 -2.43
N TYR A 453 -18.36 16.26 -2.02
CA TYR A 453 -17.21 17.07 -1.71
C TYR A 453 -16.58 17.57 -3.02
N VAL A 454 -16.61 18.88 -3.24
CA VAL A 454 -15.97 19.51 -4.39
C VAL A 454 -14.64 20.08 -3.93
N HIS A 455 -13.54 19.63 -4.53
CA HIS A 455 -12.17 20.08 -4.28
C HIS A 455 -11.90 21.51 -4.80
N ALA A 456 -12.87 22.42 -4.68
CA ALA A 456 -12.69 23.81 -5.07
C ALA A 456 -11.98 24.56 -3.92
N ALA A 457 -10.76 25.03 -4.21
CA ALA A 457 -9.92 25.89 -3.36
C ALA A 457 -9.27 25.23 -2.13
N ALA A 458 -8.46 24.19 -2.34
CA ALA A 458 -7.39 23.83 -1.39
C ALA A 458 -6.19 24.81 -1.43
N SER A 459 -6.31 25.94 -2.15
CA SER A 459 -5.33 27.03 -2.16
C SER A 459 -5.53 28.06 -1.04
N GLU A 460 -6.53 27.87 -0.16
CA GLU A 460 -6.78 28.77 0.98
C GLU A 460 -6.33 28.16 2.32
N PHE A 461 -5.83 26.91 2.33
CA PHE A 461 -5.43 26.22 3.57
C PHE A 461 -3.91 26.26 3.85
N GLU A 462 -3.12 26.98 3.06
CA GLU A 462 -1.67 27.13 3.26
C GLU A 462 -1.26 28.48 3.91
N ASP A 463 -2.18 29.42 4.14
CA ASP A 463 -1.85 30.80 4.55
C ASP A 463 -2.20 31.20 6.00
N GLU A 464 -2.64 30.29 6.88
CA GLU A 464 -3.05 30.63 8.27
C GLU A 464 -2.20 30.07 9.43
N ASP A 465 -0.99 29.57 9.18
CA ASP A 465 -0.01 29.19 10.24
C ASP A 465 0.89 30.36 10.67
N GLN A 466 0.39 31.61 10.62
CA GLN A 466 1.17 32.82 10.96
C GLN A 466 0.49 33.76 11.99
N TYR A 467 0.02 33.22 13.11
CA TYR A 467 -0.24 33.94 14.37
C TYR A 467 -0.13 32.90 15.51
N GLY A 468 0.65 32.99 16.59
CA GLY A 468 1.51 34.02 17.13
C GLY A 468 2.17 33.44 18.41
N HIS A 469 3.45 33.09 18.35
CA HIS A 469 4.24 32.86 19.57
C HIS A 469 4.73 34.21 20.07
N ALA A 470 4.00 34.76 21.05
CA ALA A 470 4.39 35.92 21.82
C ALA A 470 5.64 35.59 22.66
N HIS A 471 6.82 36.04 22.20
CA HIS A 471 7.99 36.15 23.05
C HIS A 471 7.83 37.38 23.94
N ALA A 472 7.40 37.16 25.19
CA ALA A 472 7.51 38.14 26.26
C ALA A 472 8.99 38.37 26.56
N GLY A 473 9.37 39.65 26.56
CA GLY A 473 10.75 40.11 26.74
C GLY A 473 11.31 39.83 28.13
N HIS A 474 12.58 39.47 28.15
CA HIS A 474 13.46 39.72 29.28
C HIS A 474 14.62 40.59 28.79
N HIS A 475 14.67 41.81 29.32
CA HIS A 475 15.84 42.66 29.34
C HIS A 475 16.89 42.03 30.25
N ASP A 476 18.16 41.98 29.85
CA ASP A 476 19.23 42.53 30.68
C ASP A 476 20.50 42.86 29.88
N HIS A 477 21.20 43.88 30.38
CA HIS A 477 22.29 44.68 29.81
C HIS A 477 23.60 43.86 29.57
N GLY A 478 24.46 44.14 28.58
CA GLY A 478 25.28 45.35 28.42
C GLY A 478 26.74 45.08 28.85
N HIS A 479 27.71 45.61 28.08
CA HIS A 479 29.19 45.58 28.23
C HIS A 479 29.90 44.38 27.57
N GLY A 480 30.88 44.52 26.67
CA GLY A 480 31.64 45.69 26.20
C GLY A 480 33.15 45.44 26.31
N HIS A 481 33.81 45.29 25.15
CA HIS A 481 35.25 45.49 24.85
C HIS A 481 36.25 44.47 25.43
N GLU A 482 37.41 44.14 24.86
CA GLU A 482 38.11 44.38 23.58
C GLU A 482 39.43 43.56 23.62
N HIS A 483 40.22 43.64 22.55
CA HIS A 483 41.59 43.13 22.34
C HIS A 483 41.62 41.75 21.65
N ALA A 484 41.93 41.61 20.36
CA ALA A 484 43.07 42.10 19.55
C ALA A 484 44.42 41.52 20.00
N GLY A 485 45.02 40.67 19.15
CA GLY A 485 46.47 40.47 19.11
C GLY A 485 46.96 39.03 18.95
N HIS A 486 47.32 38.69 17.71
CA HIS A 486 48.48 37.89 17.27
C HIS A 486 48.80 36.52 17.91
N HIS A 487 48.91 35.47 17.07
CA HIS A 487 50.17 34.88 16.59
C HIS A 487 49.93 33.47 16.01
N GLU A 488 50.43 33.24 14.80
CA GLU A 488 50.69 31.92 14.23
C GLU A 488 51.77 31.21 15.05
N HIS A 489 51.67 29.89 15.26
CA HIS A 489 52.80 28.95 15.31
C HIS A 489 52.29 27.51 15.12
N ASP A 490 52.78 26.87 14.06
CA ASP A 490 52.91 25.41 13.96
C ASP A 490 53.73 24.86 15.12
N HIS A 491 53.42 23.65 15.60
CA HIS A 491 54.41 22.63 15.98
C HIS A 491 53.74 21.26 16.19
N ASP A 492 54.19 20.28 15.40
CA ASP A 492 54.21 18.86 15.77
C ASP A 492 54.98 18.67 17.10
N HIS A 493 54.55 17.72 17.93
CA HIS A 493 55.38 16.58 18.35
C HIS A 493 54.71 15.70 19.42
N ASP A 494 55.20 14.48 19.41
CA ASP A 494 54.75 13.24 20.00
C ASP A 494 55.28 13.03 21.44
N HIS A 495 54.65 12.05 22.11
CA HIS A 495 55.12 11.25 23.26
C HIS A 495 55.16 11.80 24.70
N GLY A 496 54.59 10.99 25.61
CA GLY A 496 55.28 10.60 26.85
C GLY A 496 54.55 10.81 28.18
N HIS A 497 53.99 9.71 28.73
CA HIS A 497 54.02 9.18 30.12
C HIS A 497 54.23 10.15 31.32
N ALA A 498 53.67 10.01 32.54
CA ALA A 498 52.88 9.00 33.25
C ALA A 498 52.52 9.51 34.68
N HIS A 499 51.69 8.71 35.39
CA HIS A 499 51.36 8.66 36.85
C HIS A 499 50.26 9.63 37.32
N GLY A 500 49.20 9.27 38.05
CA GLY A 500 48.78 8.14 38.92
C GLY A 500 47.82 8.79 39.95
N HIS A 501 46.74 8.26 40.53
CA HIS A 501 46.26 6.94 40.91
C HIS A 501 44.73 7.03 41.14
N GLY A 502 44.01 5.89 41.17
CA GLY A 502 42.69 5.87 41.83
C GLY A 502 41.73 4.71 41.51
N HIS A 503 42.15 3.47 41.80
CA HIS A 503 41.34 2.31 42.23
C HIS A 503 40.09 1.83 41.43
N GLY A 504 40.11 0.54 41.08
CA GLY A 504 38.90 -0.26 40.84
C GLY A 504 39.12 -1.52 40.00
N HIS A 505 39.55 -2.62 40.63
CA HIS A 505 39.60 -3.99 40.09
C HIS A 505 38.21 -4.39 39.51
N GLY A 506 38.03 -4.99 38.32
CA GLY A 506 38.46 -6.33 37.87
C GLY A 506 37.61 -7.40 38.59
N HIS A 507 36.87 -8.35 38.00
CA HIS A 507 36.67 -8.92 36.65
C HIS A 507 35.20 -9.44 36.64
N GLY A 508 34.42 -9.41 35.56
CA GLY A 508 34.49 -10.31 34.41
C GLY A 508 33.70 -11.58 34.66
N HIS A 509 32.52 -11.74 34.06
CA HIS A 509 31.96 -13.06 33.73
C HIS A 509 31.07 -13.03 32.47
N ASP A 510 31.55 -13.81 31.51
CA ASP A 510 30.93 -14.56 30.45
C ASP A 510 29.47 -15.00 30.67
N HIS A 511 28.61 -14.86 29.66
CA HIS A 511 27.35 -15.60 29.59
C HIS A 511 27.09 -16.09 28.16
N GLY A 512 27.40 -17.38 27.98
CA GLY A 512 26.94 -18.21 26.89
C GLY A 512 25.42 -18.44 26.92
N HIS A 513 24.91 -18.66 25.71
CA HIS A 513 23.52 -18.90 25.34
C HIS A 513 22.88 -20.10 26.05
N HIS A 514 21.62 -19.95 26.48
CA HIS A 514 20.65 -21.04 26.49
C HIS A 514 19.22 -20.53 26.25
N HIS A 515 18.58 -21.22 25.30
CA HIS A 515 17.20 -21.23 24.81
C HIS A 515 16.10 -20.51 25.63
N GLY A 516 15.45 -19.55 24.97
CA GLY A 516 14.28 -18.81 25.46
C GLY A 516 13.03 -19.68 25.52
N GLN A 517 12.51 -19.85 26.73
CA GLN A 517 11.13 -20.21 26.99
C GLN A 517 10.25 -18.94 26.96
N SER A 518 9.11 -19.09 26.32
CA SER A 518 8.03 -18.11 26.17
C SER A 518 7.53 -17.60 27.53
N HIS A 519 7.95 -16.40 27.93
CA HIS A 519 7.24 -15.62 28.94
C HIS A 519 6.19 -14.75 28.24
N GLY A 520 4.92 -15.02 28.55
CA GLY A 520 3.79 -14.17 28.17
C GLY A 520 3.91 -12.81 28.86
N HIS A 521 4.45 -11.83 28.16
CA HIS A 521 4.45 -10.44 28.60
C HIS A 521 3.06 -9.86 28.35
N GLY A 522 2.31 -9.62 29.42
CA GLY A 522 1.18 -8.70 29.40
C GLY A 522 1.73 -7.30 29.11
N HIS A 523 1.53 -6.82 27.88
CA HIS A 523 1.93 -5.48 27.47
C HIS A 523 1.16 -4.43 28.28
N ARG A 524 1.86 -3.76 29.21
CA ARG A 524 1.37 -2.61 29.97
C ARG A 524 2.07 -1.38 29.40
N HIS A 525 1.46 -0.75 28.39
CA HIS A 525 1.91 0.54 27.87
C HIS A 525 1.09 1.66 28.53
N PRO A 526 1.66 2.48 29.41
CA PRO A 526 1.17 3.84 29.59
C PRO A 526 1.69 4.66 28.40
N GLU A 527 0.79 5.10 27.51
CA GLU A 527 1.19 6.03 26.46
C GLU A 527 1.58 7.39 27.09
N PRO A 528 2.79 7.91 26.84
CA PRO A 528 3.15 9.25 27.29
C PRO A 528 2.54 10.27 26.33
N GLY A 529 1.41 10.87 26.70
CA GLY A 529 0.87 12.02 25.98
C GLY A 529 -0.57 12.45 26.33
N LEU A 530 -1.45 11.52 26.70
CA LEU A 530 -2.90 11.82 26.85
C LEU A 530 -3.49 11.57 28.25
N GLY A 531 -2.73 10.96 29.17
CA GLY A 531 -3.18 10.67 30.54
C GLY A 531 -4.32 9.66 30.65
N LEU A 532 -4.55 8.85 29.60
CA LEU A 532 -5.58 7.83 29.52
C LEU A 532 -5.02 6.46 29.94
N GLY A 533 -5.73 5.76 30.81
CA GLY A 533 -5.49 4.37 31.18
C GLY A 533 -6.58 3.45 30.64
N SER A 534 -6.28 2.16 30.54
CA SER A 534 -7.23 1.11 30.14
C SER A 534 -7.32 0.01 31.19
N TRP A 535 -8.50 -0.60 31.30
CA TRP A 535 -8.80 -1.73 32.18
C TRP A 535 -9.61 -2.76 31.40
N SER A 536 -9.22 -4.03 31.43
CA SER A 536 -9.94 -5.12 30.77
C SER A 536 -9.94 -6.40 31.59
N ARG A 537 -11.09 -7.09 31.66
CA ARG A 537 -11.26 -8.36 32.36
C ARG A 537 -12.25 -9.29 31.67
N ALA A 538 -11.98 -10.60 31.76
CA ALA A 538 -12.98 -11.62 31.48
C ALA A 538 -13.93 -11.73 32.68
N LEU A 539 -15.23 -11.84 32.41
CA LEU A 539 -16.27 -12.00 33.42
C LEU A 539 -16.71 -13.46 33.44
N THR A 540 -16.51 -14.16 34.56
CA THR A 540 -16.91 -15.58 34.68
C THR A 540 -18.25 -15.74 35.40
N ARG A 541 -18.64 -14.79 36.25
CA ARG A 541 -19.90 -14.81 36.99
C ARG A 541 -21.03 -14.16 36.19
N PRO A 542 -22.21 -14.78 36.10
CA PRO A 542 -23.40 -14.10 35.62
C PRO A 542 -23.76 -12.89 36.50
N ILE A 543 -24.16 -11.78 35.90
CA ILE A 543 -24.62 -10.56 36.58
C ILE A 543 -26.04 -10.27 36.09
N GLY A 544 -26.99 -10.14 37.01
CA GLY A 544 -28.38 -9.83 36.66
C GLY A 544 -28.56 -8.40 36.12
N PRO A 545 -29.66 -8.08 35.43
CA PRO A 545 -29.86 -6.76 34.81
C PRO A 545 -29.85 -5.59 35.79
N ASP A 546 -30.53 -5.73 36.93
CA ASP A 546 -30.59 -4.66 37.94
C ASP A 546 -29.25 -4.47 38.63
N GLU A 547 -28.52 -5.56 38.88
CA GLU A 547 -27.19 -5.55 39.46
C GLU A 547 -26.17 -4.91 38.50
N LEU A 548 -26.26 -5.23 37.21
CA LEU A 548 -25.43 -4.65 36.17
C LEU A 548 -25.71 -3.15 36.02
N ALA A 549 -26.98 -2.74 35.99
CA ALA A 549 -27.37 -1.32 35.93
C ALA A 549 -26.76 -0.52 37.09
N ALA A 550 -26.85 -1.05 38.31
CA ALA A 550 -26.32 -0.39 39.50
C ALA A 550 -24.78 -0.26 39.46
N ARG A 551 -24.08 -1.28 38.97
CA ARG A 551 -22.61 -1.24 38.79
C ARG A 551 -22.21 -0.21 37.74
N LEU A 552 -22.92 -0.15 36.61
CA LEU A 552 -22.64 0.80 35.54
C LEU A 552 -22.93 2.25 35.95
N ASP A 553 -23.97 2.48 36.75
CA ASP A 553 -24.27 3.80 37.31
C ASP A 553 -23.15 4.27 38.28
N GLN A 554 -22.60 3.37 39.10
CA GLN A 554 -21.44 3.69 39.94
C GLN A 554 -20.20 4.06 39.11
N VAL A 555 -19.94 3.34 38.02
CA VAL A 555 -18.84 3.66 37.09
C VAL A 555 -19.08 5.01 36.41
N ALA A 556 -20.28 5.27 35.93
CA ALA A 556 -20.67 6.53 35.28
C ALA A 556 -20.53 7.75 36.21
N ARG A 557 -20.80 7.57 37.52
CA ARG A 557 -20.62 8.60 38.55
C ARG A 557 -19.17 8.79 39.01
N GLY A 558 -18.21 8.07 38.41
CA GLY A 558 -16.78 8.25 38.65
C GLY A 558 -16.23 7.49 39.86
N TYR A 559 -16.94 6.46 40.37
CA TYR A 559 -16.49 5.67 41.53
C TYR A 559 -15.08 5.10 41.35
N ALA A 560 -14.74 4.69 40.13
CA ALA A 560 -13.45 4.09 39.78
C ALA A 560 -12.57 4.99 38.88
N GLY A 561 -12.70 6.30 39.03
CA GLY A 561 -12.03 7.29 38.17
C GLY A 561 -12.91 7.73 37.01
N ARG A 562 -12.39 8.62 36.16
CA ARG A 562 -13.16 9.16 35.02
C ARG A 562 -13.13 8.15 33.88
N VAL A 563 -14.18 7.36 33.74
CA VAL A 563 -14.36 6.43 32.61
C VAL A 563 -14.97 7.19 31.43
N ASP A 564 -14.16 7.40 30.38
CA ASP A 564 -14.62 8.05 29.15
C ASP A 564 -15.41 7.05 28.27
N ARG A 565 -15.05 5.77 28.34
CA ARG A 565 -15.78 4.68 27.67
C ARG A 565 -15.70 3.37 28.45
N MET A 566 -16.82 2.66 28.54
CA MET A 566 -16.86 1.27 28.95
C MET A 566 -17.67 0.45 27.96
N LYS A 567 -17.27 -0.78 27.66
CA LYS A 567 -18.06 -1.74 26.90
C LYS A 567 -17.86 -3.13 27.47
N GLY A 568 -18.91 -3.93 27.44
CA GLY A 568 -18.77 -5.33 27.80
C GLY A 568 -19.97 -6.16 27.41
N ILE A 569 -19.78 -7.45 27.55
CA ILE A 569 -20.80 -8.47 27.40
C ILE A 569 -20.76 -9.35 28.63
N VAL A 570 -21.92 -9.63 29.21
CA VAL A 570 -22.04 -10.41 30.42
C VAL A 570 -23.18 -11.41 30.29
N ARG A 571 -23.00 -12.57 30.93
CA ARG A 571 -24.09 -13.53 31.08
C ARG A 571 -25.08 -13.01 32.11
N SER A 572 -26.36 -13.11 31.81
CA SER A 572 -27.43 -12.73 32.74
C SER A 572 -28.59 -13.71 32.64
N GLY A 573 -28.76 -14.55 33.66
CA GLY A 573 -29.70 -15.66 33.62
C GLY A 573 -29.35 -16.65 32.50
N GLU A 574 -30.32 -17.01 31.67
CA GLU A 574 -30.14 -17.84 30.49
C GLU A 574 -29.68 -17.07 29.23
N GLY A 575 -29.63 -15.73 29.31
CA GLY A 575 -29.31 -14.85 28.19
C GLY A 575 -27.97 -14.15 28.30
N TRP A 576 -27.65 -13.36 27.28
CA TRP A 576 -26.49 -12.47 27.25
C TRP A 576 -26.97 -11.03 27.15
N MET A 577 -26.24 -10.14 27.83
CA MET A 577 -26.44 -8.70 27.71
C MET A 577 -25.14 -8.03 27.31
N ARG A 578 -25.27 -7.06 26.41
CA ARG A 578 -24.24 -6.09 26.13
C ARG A 578 -24.52 -4.84 26.95
N PHE A 579 -23.46 -4.23 27.46
CA PHE A 579 -23.53 -2.94 28.11
C PHE A 579 -22.46 -2.01 27.59
N ASP A 580 -22.73 -0.72 27.70
CA ASP A 580 -21.77 0.32 27.39
C ASP A 580 -21.97 1.55 28.28
N ILE A 581 -20.88 2.30 28.47
CA ILE A 581 -20.88 3.64 29.04
C ILE A 581 -20.18 4.52 28.01
N ALA A 582 -20.88 5.53 27.51
CA ALA A 582 -20.31 6.54 26.62
C ALA A 582 -20.73 7.92 27.12
N GLY A 583 -19.77 8.83 27.30
CA GLY A 583 -20.05 10.18 27.79
C GLY A 583 -20.73 10.22 29.16
N GLY A 584 -20.48 9.22 30.02
CA GLY A 584 -21.06 9.13 31.37
C GLY A 584 -22.50 8.61 31.43
N ARG A 585 -23.08 8.11 30.33
CA ARG A 585 -24.41 7.48 30.33
C ARG A 585 -24.29 5.97 30.15
N PRO A 586 -24.82 5.14 31.07
CA PRO A 586 -24.85 3.70 30.89
C PRO A 586 -26.03 3.26 30.02
N SER A 587 -25.81 2.29 29.13
CA SER A 587 -26.84 1.59 28.35
C SER A 587 -26.63 0.08 28.38
N MET A 588 -27.73 -0.65 28.22
CA MET A 588 -27.75 -2.10 28.18
C MET A 588 -28.72 -2.58 27.10
N ALA A 589 -28.37 -3.66 26.42
CA ALA A 589 -29.21 -4.31 25.41
C ALA A 589 -29.02 -5.83 25.43
N VAL A 590 -30.02 -6.55 24.94
CA VAL A 590 -29.92 -8.01 24.73
C VAL A 590 -28.85 -8.30 23.69
N HIS A 591 -28.01 -9.30 23.94
CA HIS A 591 -26.93 -9.74 23.05
C HIS A 591 -27.17 -11.19 22.62
N ILE A 592 -26.90 -11.50 21.35
CA ILE A 592 -26.90 -12.86 20.84
C ILE A 592 -25.44 -13.26 20.62
N PRO A 593 -24.92 -14.24 21.37
CA PRO A 593 -23.50 -14.55 21.34
C PRO A 593 -23.08 -15.26 20.05
N ALA A 594 -21.85 -15.03 19.60
CA ALA A 594 -21.19 -15.85 18.59
C ALA A 594 -20.76 -17.22 19.17
N VAL A 595 -20.47 -18.19 18.30
CA VAL A 595 -19.98 -19.52 18.72
C VAL A 595 -18.70 -19.36 19.55
N ASN A 596 -18.71 -19.88 20.79
CA ASN A 596 -17.63 -19.76 21.79
C ASN A 596 -17.33 -18.35 22.34
N GLU A 597 -18.28 -17.41 22.27
CA GLU A 597 -18.09 -16.08 22.85
C GLU A 597 -18.00 -16.09 24.40
N THR A 598 -17.10 -15.28 24.97
CA THR A 598 -16.84 -15.20 26.41
C THR A 598 -17.22 -13.84 26.98
N ALA A 599 -17.76 -13.82 28.20
CA ALA A 599 -18.15 -12.57 28.86
C ALA A 599 -16.90 -11.77 29.27
N ARG A 600 -16.94 -10.46 29.08
CA ARG A 600 -15.79 -9.56 29.24
C ARG A 600 -16.22 -8.10 29.38
N ALA A 601 -15.38 -7.30 30.02
CA ALA A 601 -15.54 -5.87 30.18
C ALA A 601 -14.24 -5.13 29.86
N LEU A 602 -14.35 -3.96 29.23
CA LEU A 602 -13.27 -3.05 28.89
C LEU A 602 -13.68 -1.63 29.30
N ALA A 603 -12.80 -0.91 29.97
CA ALA A 603 -12.95 0.50 30.31
C ALA A 603 -11.71 1.29 29.89
N ILE A 604 -11.92 2.52 29.41
CA ILE A 604 -10.89 3.48 29.02
C ILE A 604 -11.23 4.81 29.67
N GLY A 605 -10.25 5.49 30.24
CA GLY A 605 -10.48 6.78 30.87
C GLY A 605 -9.28 7.36 31.59
N LYS A 606 -9.45 8.51 32.23
CA LYS A 606 -8.38 9.21 32.96
C LYS A 606 -8.40 8.86 34.45
N SER A 607 -7.22 8.65 35.03
CA SER A 607 -7.04 8.32 36.45
C SER A 607 -7.89 7.13 36.93
N LEU A 608 -7.92 6.06 36.14
CA LEU A 608 -8.69 4.86 36.47
C LEU A 608 -8.16 4.17 37.74
N ASP A 609 -9.06 3.90 38.68
CA ASP A 609 -8.79 3.10 39.87
C ASP A 609 -9.07 1.62 39.55
N LEU A 610 -8.03 0.93 39.07
CA LEU A 610 -8.11 -0.44 38.59
C LEU A 610 -8.60 -1.41 39.68
N ALA A 611 -8.24 -1.18 40.96
CA ALA A 611 -8.66 -2.04 42.06
C ALA A 611 -10.14 -1.87 42.41
N LYS A 612 -10.74 -0.71 42.11
CA LYS A 612 -12.19 -0.51 42.24
C LYS A 612 -12.95 -1.10 41.05
N LEU A 613 -12.41 -0.99 39.83
CA LEU A 613 -12.99 -1.67 38.66
C LEU A 613 -12.92 -3.18 38.83
N ASP A 614 -11.80 -3.71 39.30
CA ASP A 614 -11.68 -5.13 39.64
C ASP A 614 -12.73 -5.49 40.68
N ARG A 615 -12.83 -4.81 41.84
CA ARG A 615 -13.89 -5.07 42.84
C ARG A 615 -15.32 -4.99 42.33
N LEU A 616 -15.61 -4.02 41.46
CA LEU A 616 -16.93 -3.85 40.84
C LEU A 616 -17.29 -5.00 39.91
N PHE A 617 -16.30 -5.76 39.43
CA PHE A 617 -16.47 -6.84 38.47
C PHE A 617 -15.77 -8.15 38.91
N GLU A 618 -15.39 -8.28 40.19
CA GLU A 618 -14.52 -9.32 40.75
C GLU A 618 -15.23 -10.60 41.21
N ILE A 619 -14.39 -11.64 41.33
CA ILE A 619 -14.55 -12.96 41.93
C ILE A 619 -13.71 -12.96 43.22
N PRO A 620 -14.23 -13.35 44.40
CA PRO A 620 -13.39 -13.65 45.57
C PRO A 620 -12.49 -14.85 45.24
N GLY A 621 -11.17 -14.68 45.39
CA GLY A 621 -10.17 -15.61 44.89
C GLY A 621 -10.30 -17.06 45.36
N GLU A 622 -10.09 -17.99 44.42
CA GLU A 622 -9.55 -19.31 44.75
C GLU A 622 -8.06 -19.19 45.05
N ALA A 623 -7.66 -19.93 46.08
CA ALA A 623 -6.34 -19.99 46.66
C ALA A 623 -5.27 -20.38 45.63
N ARG A 624 -4.04 -19.87 45.87
CA ARG A 624 -2.81 -20.45 45.32
C ARG A 624 -2.81 -21.97 45.56
N GLN A 625 -2.99 -22.77 44.52
CA GLN A 625 -2.49 -24.13 44.48
C GLN A 625 -1.20 -24.13 43.67
N THR A 626 -0.11 -24.37 44.38
CA THR A 626 1.16 -24.86 43.85
C THR A 626 0.88 -26.14 43.08
N VAL A 627 1.03 -26.11 41.75
CA VAL A 627 1.09 -27.33 40.94
C VAL A 627 2.51 -27.87 41.06
N GLU A 628 2.65 -28.96 41.81
CA GLU A 628 3.82 -29.83 41.77
C GLU A 628 3.97 -30.46 40.37
N ASP A 629 5.22 -30.61 39.98
CA ASP A 629 5.72 -31.14 38.72
C ASP A 629 5.43 -32.66 38.62
N GLU A 630 4.42 -33.05 37.85
CA GLU A 630 4.24 -34.45 37.41
C GLU A 630 4.46 -34.55 35.89
N ARG A 631 5.62 -35.12 35.53
CA ARG A 631 5.96 -35.55 34.16
C ARG A 631 5.09 -36.72 33.73
N PRO A 632 4.56 -36.75 32.50
CA PRO A 632 3.96 -37.95 31.95
C PRO A 632 5.04 -38.89 31.40
N ASP A 633 5.15 -40.07 32.02
CA ASP A 633 5.96 -41.20 31.57
C ASP A 633 5.32 -41.86 30.35
N THR A 634 6.04 -41.85 29.22
CA THR A 634 5.63 -42.53 27.99
C THR A 634 6.16 -43.96 27.99
N SER A 635 5.30 -44.93 28.33
CA SER A 635 5.52 -46.34 28.01
C SER A 635 4.34 -46.90 27.21
N PHE A 636 4.46 -46.82 25.87
CA PHE A 636 3.61 -47.57 24.95
C PHE A 636 4.08 -49.03 24.93
N GLY A 637 3.30 -49.92 25.55
CA GLY A 637 3.38 -51.36 25.38
C GLY A 637 2.73 -51.79 24.07
N ALA A 638 3.46 -52.55 23.27
CA ALA A 638 3.05 -53.06 21.98
C ALA A 638 2.31 -54.41 22.05
N THR A 639 1.48 -54.63 21.04
CA THR A 639 1.07 -55.92 20.38
C THR A 639 0.09 -56.89 21.08
N PRO A 640 -0.60 -57.78 20.32
CA PRO A 640 -1.14 -57.67 18.95
C PRO A 640 -2.58 -58.23 18.74
N ALA A 641 -3.17 -57.80 17.62
CA ALA A 641 -4.12 -58.42 16.67
C ALA A 641 -4.73 -59.82 16.93
N PHE A 642 -6.06 -59.98 16.72
CA PHE A 642 -6.69 -60.50 15.48
C PHE A 642 -8.15 -60.98 15.70
N ALA A 643 -8.92 -60.88 14.60
CA ALA A 643 -10.09 -61.69 14.19
C ALA A 643 -11.49 -61.33 14.72
N GLY A 644 -12.39 -61.08 13.76
CA GLY A 644 -13.83 -60.85 13.92
C GLY A 644 -14.39 -60.07 12.75
#